data_AF-A0A9Y2D7R2-F1
#
_entry.id   AF-A0A9Y2D7R2-F1
#
_cell.length_a   1.000
_cell.length_b   1.000
_cell.length_c   1.000
_cell.angle_alpha   90.00
_cell.angle_beta   90.00
_cell.angle_gamma   90.00
#
_symmetry.space_group_name_H-M   'P 1'
#
loop_
_entity.id
_entity.type
_entity.pdbx_description
1 polymer ?
#
loop_
_entity_poly.entity_id
_entity_poly.type
_entity_poly.pdbx_seq_one_letter_code
_entity_poly.pdbx_strand_id
1 'polypeptide(L)'
;MADITLDALRETFDIDLSQSQRLLTLDVAGVALVPHRLVGEERVSAPFTYTLDCISQQGDIELKTLMAQPARLSILQADGSYRPLHGLVSEAALLGEDGGVTYYQLTLVPWIQMLGLGRDSRIFQDRSVVDVLTQVFDGHELAQGRYRFDLRRDYPVRSYCVQYRESDLNFISRLAQEEGIWWYAEFAGEDDDYAGHRIVFTDDVDTTQPVSPQAIRFHRQAATEREDALTQWGGVRTQQPTRVSVGTFDYKQPSLTKRTGLDTLSDQGNLPKTELYDYAGEYYYHGYERGERLTENRLEAHESRAKRFRGSGGARQLQAGRWFELTQHPLHDSGGRHRKGEEERQFLLLGVTVHAENALPVSAQLQALPGSLQPQLDAAKQAHGLEADTPDPTGERLSDYATGGTGHFLVDLEAQRLSQPYRHPLTHRRPVIGGPQTATVVGPANEEIHTDHLNRVRVQFHWDRQGQNDENSSVWLRVSQPNAGAGWGGVFVPRIGQEVLVDFLEGDADRPLITGRVYNGEQTPDWHSHGLLSGFKSKTYRGSKYNELVFDDATDQERVRLNSEAEKSQLNLGYLIHQTGNTRGAFRGTGFELRTDAYGAIRANQGLYLTSWGQLGASGDQLDLTPAKQQLDSAYQLTDTLSQSAQNHNAEALDSRTHLKQAGEDADDTYGNSEQLADAKQDNARGATDSGGRGEAARMKAPWLHMASPAGITLSTPESTHLAQGHSLSVSSGEDVNVATGKSLVASISEKLSLFVQKAGIKLFAARGKVDIQAQSDNLEATARRDLGVTSTEDKIDLAAAKEILLVSGGAYVRIKGGNIELHAPGKVTVKGATKNFGGPASLNATPPELPEGEDVLCASKSQAAAGSGDGSVES
;
A
#
# COMPACT_ATOMS: atom_id res chain seq x y z
N MET A 1 84.85 31.65 -39.59
CA MET A 1 84.59 30.53 -38.64
C MET A 1 84.71 31.06 -37.22
N ALA A 2 83.98 32.14 -36.93
CA ALA A 2 83.93 32.91 -35.69
C ALA A 2 82.69 33.82 -35.79
N ASP A 3 82.16 34.26 -34.65
CA ASP A 3 81.11 35.28 -34.50
C ASP A 3 79.82 35.08 -35.31
N ILE A 4 78.97 34.16 -34.83
CA ILE A 4 77.52 34.42 -34.81
C ILE A 4 77.27 35.14 -33.48
N THR A 5 76.87 36.41 -33.55
CA THR A 5 76.75 37.29 -32.39
C THR A 5 75.59 36.89 -31.48
N LEU A 6 75.74 37.16 -30.18
CA LEU A 6 74.66 37.06 -29.19
C LEU A 6 73.45 37.93 -29.57
N ASP A 7 73.69 38.99 -30.36
CA ASP A 7 72.67 39.87 -30.92
C ASP A 7 71.81 39.19 -32.00
N ALA A 8 72.35 38.27 -32.81
CA ALA A 8 71.56 37.51 -33.77
C ALA A 8 70.60 36.52 -33.08
N LEU A 9 71.01 35.94 -31.95
CA LEU A 9 70.10 35.18 -31.09
C LEU A 9 69.02 36.10 -30.50
N ARG A 10 69.37 37.29 -29.99
CA ARG A 10 68.39 38.27 -29.50
C ARG A 10 67.39 38.73 -30.58
N GLU A 11 67.84 39.03 -31.79
CA GLU A 11 66.95 39.36 -32.92
C GLU A 11 66.04 38.18 -33.32
N THR A 12 66.45 36.93 -33.06
CA THR A 12 65.57 35.75 -33.27
C THR A 12 64.48 35.62 -32.20
N PHE A 13 64.66 36.25 -31.03
CA PHE A 13 63.66 36.27 -29.94
C PHE A 13 62.87 37.58 -29.85
N ASP A 14 63.28 38.65 -30.55
CA ASP A 14 62.54 39.93 -30.67
C ASP A 14 61.50 39.89 -31.81
N ILE A 15 61.09 38.68 -32.23
CA ILE A 15 60.03 38.46 -33.21
C ILE A 15 58.68 38.61 -32.49
N ASP A 16 57.96 39.68 -32.84
CA ASP A 16 56.61 39.95 -32.35
C ASP A 16 55.71 38.70 -32.53
N LEU A 17 55.18 38.16 -31.43
CA LEU A 17 54.46 36.89 -31.37
C LEU A 17 53.02 37.02 -31.91
N SER A 18 52.91 37.47 -33.16
CA SER A 18 51.65 37.69 -33.84
C SER A 18 50.91 36.39 -34.13
N GLN A 19 49.63 36.36 -33.76
CA GLN A 19 48.67 35.33 -34.13
C GLN A 19 48.09 35.51 -35.55
N SER A 20 48.47 36.57 -36.28
CA SER A 20 47.97 36.81 -37.64
C SER A 20 48.39 35.71 -38.61
N GLN A 21 47.44 35.25 -39.44
CA GLN A 21 47.64 34.21 -40.48
C GLN A 21 48.19 32.87 -39.95
N ARG A 22 48.03 32.58 -38.65
CA ARG A 22 48.37 31.29 -38.04
C ARG A 22 47.25 30.26 -38.21
N LEU A 23 47.59 28.98 -38.24
CA LEU A 23 46.60 27.88 -38.32
C LEU A 23 45.71 27.84 -37.08
N LEU A 24 46.29 28.02 -35.90
CA LEU A 24 45.58 28.14 -34.62
C LEU A 24 45.70 29.57 -34.12
N THR A 25 44.59 30.13 -33.66
CA THR A 25 44.57 31.38 -32.86
C THR A 25 43.76 31.15 -31.59
N LEU A 26 44.11 31.82 -30.51
CA LEU A 26 43.46 31.70 -29.21
C LEU A 26 43.21 33.09 -28.62
N ASP A 27 41.96 33.33 -28.25
CA ASP A 27 41.51 34.49 -27.48
C ASP A 27 40.98 34.03 -26.12
N VAL A 28 41.55 34.58 -25.05
CA VAL A 28 41.14 34.39 -23.65
C VAL A 28 41.12 35.76 -23.00
N ALA A 29 39.99 36.12 -22.39
CA ALA A 29 39.75 37.48 -21.91
C ALA A 29 40.84 37.96 -20.92
N GLY A 30 41.60 38.98 -21.33
CA GLY A 30 42.61 39.64 -20.50
C GLY A 30 43.98 38.96 -20.43
N VAL A 31 44.26 37.93 -21.23
CA VAL A 31 45.50 37.15 -21.16
C VAL A 31 46.11 36.92 -22.54
N ALA A 32 47.42 37.20 -22.70
CA ALA A 32 48.13 37.08 -23.97
C ALA A 32 48.74 35.67 -24.15
N LEU A 33 47.97 34.72 -24.67
CA LEU A 33 48.41 33.35 -24.95
C LEU A 33 48.40 33.04 -26.45
N VAL A 34 49.54 32.61 -26.99
CA VAL A 34 49.68 32.16 -28.39
C VAL A 34 49.65 30.64 -28.43
N PRO A 35 48.71 30.00 -29.16
CA PRO A 35 48.65 28.54 -29.21
C PRO A 35 49.78 27.99 -30.08
N HIS A 36 50.46 26.95 -29.58
CA HIS A 36 51.54 26.26 -30.28
C HIS A 36 51.06 24.89 -30.76
N ARG A 37 50.46 24.07 -29.89
CA ARG A 37 49.97 22.72 -30.22
C ARG A 37 48.55 22.53 -29.72
N LEU A 38 47.79 21.70 -30.41
CA LEU A 38 46.42 21.30 -30.10
C LEU A 38 46.28 19.78 -30.20
N VAL A 39 45.68 19.18 -29.17
CA VAL A 39 45.08 17.85 -29.23
C VAL A 39 43.62 17.98 -28.84
N GLY A 40 42.72 17.58 -29.74
CA GLY A 40 41.27 17.71 -29.57
C GLY A 40 40.54 16.40 -29.76
N GLU A 41 39.52 16.16 -28.94
CA GLU A 41 38.55 15.07 -29.13
C GLU A 41 37.12 15.64 -29.11
N GLU A 42 36.34 15.33 -30.15
CA GLU A 42 34.91 15.61 -30.20
C GLU A 42 34.14 14.30 -30.41
N ARG A 43 32.98 14.14 -29.77
CA ARG A 43 32.07 13.02 -30.07
C ARG A 43 30.61 13.40 -29.83
N VAL A 44 29.71 12.80 -30.60
CA VAL A 44 28.28 12.88 -30.31
C VAL A 44 27.98 12.27 -28.94
N SER A 45 27.17 12.98 -28.15
CA SER A 45 26.82 12.71 -26.75
C SER A 45 27.99 12.51 -25.77
N ALA A 46 29.16 13.11 -26.05
CA ALA A 46 30.25 13.25 -25.09
C ALA A 46 30.76 14.70 -25.06
N PRO A 47 31.21 15.20 -23.89
CA PRO A 47 31.88 16.50 -23.85
C PRO A 47 33.12 16.49 -24.75
N PHE A 48 33.27 17.52 -25.59
CA PHE A 48 34.52 17.70 -26.33
C PHE A 48 35.64 18.15 -25.37
N THR A 49 36.88 17.86 -25.75
CA THR A 49 38.08 18.37 -25.07
C THR A 49 39.01 18.95 -26.12
N TYR A 50 39.58 20.13 -25.85
CA TYR A 50 40.69 20.69 -26.65
C TYR A 50 41.81 21.10 -25.70
N THR A 51 42.87 20.30 -25.65
CA THR A 51 44.07 20.66 -24.87
C THR A 51 45.06 21.37 -25.77
N LEU A 52 45.57 22.51 -25.29
CA LEU A 52 46.39 23.47 -26.02
C LEU A 52 47.69 23.74 -25.27
N ASP A 53 48.84 23.43 -25.86
CA ASP A 53 50.12 24.03 -25.43
C ASP A 53 50.17 25.46 -25.96
N CYS A 54 50.39 26.42 -25.07
CA CYS A 54 50.38 27.85 -25.33
C CYS A 54 51.68 28.51 -24.87
N ILE A 55 52.09 29.58 -25.54
CA ILE A 55 53.30 30.37 -25.24
C ILE A 55 52.88 31.78 -24.83
N SER A 56 53.54 32.33 -23.81
CA SER A 56 53.35 33.68 -23.30
C SER A 56 54.70 34.37 -23.06
N GLN A 57 54.76 35.70 -23.26
CA GLN A 57 55.84 36.54 -22.72
C GLN A 57 55.53 37.04 -21.29
N GLN A 58 54.29 36.88 -20.82
CA GLN A 58 53.86 37.12 -19.45
C GLN A 58 54.00 35.82 -18.65
N GLY A 59 55.01 35.73 -17.78
CA GLY A 59 55.26 34.57 -16.92
C GLY A 59 54.49 34.57 -15.59
N ASP A 60 53.73 35.64 -15.31
CA ASP A 60 53.02 35.87 -14.05
C ASP A 60 51.50 35.57 -14.12
N ILE A 61 51.04 34.89 -15.17
CA ILE A 61 49.62 34.50 -15.34
C ILE A 61 49.21 33.52 -14.22
N GLU A 62 48.40 33.99 -13.27
CA GLU A 62 47.87 33.17 -12.19
C GLU A 62 46.85 32.14 -12.71
N LEU A 63 47.22 30.85 -12.77
CA LEU A 63 46.39 29.76 -13.31
C LEU A 63 44.92 29.75 -12.82
N LYS A 64 44.68 30.09 -11.55
CA LYS A 64 43.34 30.16 -10.93
C LYS A 64 42.40 31.18 -11.62
N THR A 65 42.95 32.21 -12.25
CA THR A 65 42.18 33.27 -12.95
C THR A 65 41.64 32.82 -14.30
N LEU A 66 42.28 31.79 -14.88
CA LEU A 66 41.88 31.16 -16.14
C LEU A 66 40.71 30.19 -15.94
N MET A 67 40.48 29.69 -14.72
CA MET A 67 39.50 28.63 -14.47
C MET A 67 38.07 29.06 -14.78
N ALA A 68 37.38 28.22 -15.55
CA ALA A 68 36.05 28.47 -16.13
C ALA A 68 35.95 29.72 -17.03
N GLN A 69 37.07 30.34 -17.43
CA GLN A 69 37.03 31.45 -18.39
C GLN A 69 36.57 30.95 -19.77
N PRO A 70 35.73 31.71 -20.48
CA PRO A 70 35.48 31.52 -21.90
C PRO A 70 36.78 31.69 -22.71
N ALA A 71 37.00 30.78 -23.67
CA ALA A 71 38.11 30.82 -24.60
C ALA A 71 37.63 30.54 -26.02
N ARG A 72 38.04 31.38 -26.99
CA ARG A 72 37.78 31.21 -28.42
C ARG A 72 39.08 30.77 -29.11
N LEU A 73 39.21 29.46 -29.30
CA LEU A 73 40.16 28.86 -30.25
C LEU A 73 39.60 29.05 -31.66
N SER A 74 40.42 29.40 -32.66
CA SER A 74 39.97 29.41 -34.06
C SER A 74 40.96 28.72 -34.98
N ILE A 75 40.44 27.94 -35.94
CA ILE A 75 41.21 27.14 -36.90
C ILE A 75 41.07 27.75 -38.30
N LEU A 76 42.20 28.18 -38.89
CA LEU A 76 42.27 28.68 -40.26
C LEU A 76 41.89 27.58 -41.26
N GLN A 77 40.86 27.80 -42.07
CA GLN A 77 40.37 26.89 -43.10
C GLN A 77 41.12 27.09 -44.43
N ALA A 78 40.87 26.19 -45.41
CA ALA A 78 41.49 26.26 -46.74
C ALA A 78 41.07 27.48 -47.58
N ASP A 79 39.90 28.05 -47.30
CA ASP A 79 39.37 29.27 -47.96
C ASP A 79 39.89 30.58 -47.34
N GLY A 80 40.69 30.50 -46.28
CA GLY A 80 41.21 31.64 -45.53
C GLY A 80 40.29 32.16 -44.42
N SER A 81 39.11 31.56 -44.22
CA SER A 81 38.24 31.86 -43.08
C SER A 81 38.77 31.20 -41.79
N TYR A 82 38.31 31.69 -40.63
CA TYR A 82 38.59 31.08 -39.33
C TYR A 82 37.33 30.38 -38.80
N ARG A 83 37.40 29.06 -38.58
CA ARG A 83 36.35 28.32 -37.87
C ARG A 83 36.50 28.55 -36.36
N PRO A 84 35.53 29.18 -35.68
CA PRO A 84 35.58 29.35 -34.23
C PRO A 84 35.26 28.04 -33.51
N LEU A 85 35.95 27.82 -32.39
CA LEU A 85 35.73 26.78 -31.40
C LEU A 85 35.73 27.48 -30.03
N HIS A 86 34.65 27.33 -29.29
CA HIS A 86 34.48 28.01 -28.00
C HIS A 86 34.34 26.97 -26.88
N GLY A 87 35.20 27.06 -25.86
CA GLY A 87 35.08 26.26 -24.64
C GLY A 87 35.21 27.11 -23.38
N LEU A 88 35.09 26.44 -22.24
CA LEU A 88 35.49 26.95 -20.93
C LEU A 88 36.79 26.26 -20.52
N VAL A 89 37.74 26.98 -19.93
CA VAL A 89 38.98 26.36 -19.43
C VAL A 89 38.66 25.50 -18.19
N SER A 90 38.78 24.17 -18.30
CA SER A 90 38.62 23.25 -17.16
C SER A 90 39.93 22.97 -16.42
N GLU A 91 41.06 23.07 -17.12
CA GLU A 91 42.39 22.80 -16.59
C GLU A 91 43.38 23.80 -17.18
N ALA A 92 44.31 24.26 -16.35
CA ALA A 92 45.35 25.21 -16.68
C ALA A 92 46.62 24.83 -15.93
N ALA A 93 47.70 24.56 -16.66
CA ALA A 93 48.99 24.19 -16.12
C ALA A 93 50.09 25.14 -16.60
N LEU A 94 51.14 25.28 -15.79
CA LEU A 94 52.41 25.91 -16.15
C LEU A 94 53.41 24.78 -16.45
N LEU A 95 53.83 24.64 -17.71
CA LEU A 95 54.73 23.55 -18.14
C LEU A 95 56.21 23.89 -17.86
N GLY A 96 56.56 25.18 -17.86
CA GLY A 96 57.92 25.66 -17.61
C GLY A 96 58.27 26.91 -18.44
N GLU A 97 59.56 27.22 -18.50
CA GLU A 97 60.12 28.33 -19.26
C GLU A 97 61.25 27.82 -20.15
N ASP A 98 61.29 28.25 -21.41
CA ASP A 98 62.38 28.00 -22.36
C ASP A 98 62.55 29.24 -23.26
N GLY A 99 63.78 29.58 -23.63
CA GLY A 99 64.07 30.68 -24.56
C GLY A 99 63.57 32.09 -24.18
N GLY A 100 63.19 32.34 -22.91
CA GLY A 100 62.62 33.63 -22.49
C GLY A 100 61.11 33.77 -22.69
N VAL A 101 60.41 32.66 -22.96
CA VAL A 101 58.95 32.56 -22.96
C VAL A 101 58.46 31.48 -22.00
N THR A 102 57.25 31.67 -21.48
CA THR A 102 56.62 30.79 -20.50
C THR A 102 55.55 29.93 -21.17
N TYR A 103 55.58 28.63 -20.90
CA TYR A 103 54.68 27.63 -21.47
C TYR A 103 53.53 27.32 -20.54
N TYR A 104 52.32 27.48 -21.05
CA TYR A 104 51.08 27.11 -20.39
C TYR A 104 50.38 25.99 -21.15
N GLN A 105 49.60 25.17 -20.47
CA GLN A 105 48.69 24.21 -21.11
C GLN A 105 47.28 24.48 -20.63
N LEU A 106 46.33 24.63 -21.57
CA LEU A 106 44.91 24.85 -21.26
C LEU A 106 44.07 23.70 -21.85
N THR A 107 43.15 23.15 -21.07
CA THR A 107 42.12 22.23 -21.58
C THR A 107 40.78 22.95 -21.63
N LEU A 108 40.20 23.05 -22.83
CA LEU A 108 38.89 23.66 -23.09
C LEU A 108 37.81 22.58 -23.21
N VAL A 109 36.66 22.82 -22.57
CA VAL A 109 35.52 21.88 -22.53
C VAL A 109 34.18 22.61 -22.71
N PRO A 110 33.08 21.92 -23.07
CA PRO A 110 31.77 22.55 -23.10
C PRO A 110 31.22 22.80 -21.69
N TRP A 111 30.27 23.74 -21.58
CA TRP A 111 29.56 24.03 -20.32
C TRP A 111 28.90 22.78 -19.72
N ILE A 112 28.45 21.84 -20.55
CA ILE A 112 27.78 20.62 -20.13
C ILE A 112 28.69 19.69 -19.31
N GLN A 113 30.01 19.82 -19.43
CA GLN A 113 30.96 19.09 -18.58
C GLN A 113 30.90 19.58 -17.12
N MET A 114 30.55 20.85 -16.87
CA MET A 114 30.42 21.40 -15.51
C MET A 114 29.28 20.71 -14.74
N LEU A 115 28.26 20.18 -15.43
CA LEU A 115 27.20 19.34 -14.83
C LEU A 115 27.73 18.05 -14.20
N GLY A 116 28.98 17.66 -14.49
CA GLY A 116 29.67 16.53 -13.87
C GLY A 116 30.24 16.82 -12.48
N LEU A 117 30.39 18.09 -12.09
CA LEU A 117 31.00 18.51 -10.81
C LEU A 117 30.02 18.39 -9.63
N GLY A 118 28.72 18.52 -9.88
CA GLY A 118 27.66 18.41 -8.89
C GLY A 118 27.13 16.98 -8.71
N ARG A 119 26.38 16.76 -7.63
CA ARG A 119 25.63 15.52 -7.35
C ARG A 119 24.39 15.84 -6.53
N ASP A 120 23.22 15.39 -6.95
CA ASP A 120 21.96 15.68 -6.25
C ASP A 120 21.06 14.45 -6.12
N SER A 121 20.02 14.58 -5.29
CA SER A 121 18.86 13.70 -5.24
C SER A 121 17.58 14.55 -5.28
N ARG A 122 16.78 14.42 -6.35
CA ARG A 122 15.56 15.21 -6.57
C ARG A 122 14.53 14.46 -7.41
N ILE A 123 13.27 14.85 -7.24
CA ILE A 123 12.11 14.19 -7.81
C ILE A 123 11.46 15.10 -8.85
N PHE A 124 11.20 14.55 -10.04
CA PHE A 124 10.43 15.18 -11.11
C PHE A 124 9.12 14.41 -11.29
N GLN A 125 8.00 15.12 -11.22
CA GLN A 125 6.65 14.56 -11.35
C GLN A 125 5.92 15.20 -12.52
N ASP A 126 5.11 14.40 -13.21
CA ASP A 126 4.24 14.80 -14.32
C ASP A 126 4.92 15.73 -15.35
N ARG A 127 6.16 15.37 -15.75
CA ARG A 127 7.00 16.10 -16.72
C ARG A 127 7.48 15.19 -17.86
N SER A 128 7.58 15.71 -19.08
CA SER A 128 8.26 15.00 -20.19
C SER A 128 9.77 14.95 -19.96
N VAL A 129 10.50 14.15 -20.76
CA VAL A 129 11.97 14.16 -20.69
C VAL A 129 12.54 15.55 -21.04
N VAL A 130 11.93 16.27 -21.98
CA VAL A 130 12.36 17.60 -22.40
C VAL A 130 12.17 18.61 -21.28
N ASP A 131 11.04 18.56 -20.55
CA ASP A 131 10.80 19.42 -19.38
C ASP A 131 11.81 19.16 -18.26
N VAL A 132 12.18 17.90 -18.04
CA VAL A 132 13.19 17.51 -17.03
C VAL A 132 14.58 18.02 -17.43
N LEU A 133 14.98 17.84 -18.69
CA LEU A 133 16.26 18.34 -19.22
C LEU A 133 16.32 19.88 -19.10
N THR A 134 15.27 20.56 -19.56
CA THR A 134 15.10 22.03 -19.46
C THR A 134 15.23 22.51 -18.01
N GLN A 135 14.49 21.91 -17.07
CA GLN A 135 14.55 22.27 -15.65
C GLN A 135 15.93 22.01 -15.03
N VAL A 136 16.68 21.00 -15.48
CA VAL A 136 18.07 20.80 -15.06
C VAL A 136 18.95 21.92 -15.62
N PHE A 137 18.90 22.18 -16.93
CA PHE A 137 19.76 23.19 -17.57
C PHE A 137 19.49 24.60 -17.07
N ASP A 138 18.24 25.02 -16.92
CA ASP A 138 17.89 26.36 -16.41
C ASP A 138 18.32 26.58 -14.95
N GLY A 139 18.62 25.50 -14.21
CA GLY A 139 19.23 25.56 -12.89
C GLY A 139 20.73 25.90 -12.89
N HIS A 140 21.39 25.98 -14.05
CA HIS A 140 22.82 26.29 -14.20
C HIS A 140 23.04 27.52 -15.09
N GLU A 141 23.63 28.58 -14.54
CA GLU A 141 23.87 29.86 -15.24
C GLU A 141 24.66 29.69 -16.56
N LEU A 142 25.62 28.75 -16.59
CA LEU A 142 26.45 28.47 -17.78
C LEU A 142 25.68 27.78 -18.94
N ALA A 143 24.48 27.24 -18.65
CA ALA A 143 23.64 26.53 -19.61
C ALA A 143 22.49 27.39 -20.15
N GLN A 144 22.02 28.37 -19.38
CA GLN A 144 20.90 29.24 -19.75
C GLN A 144 21.13 29.91 -21.11
N GLY A 145 20.21 29.70 -22.06
CA GLY A 145 20.33 30.20 -23.43
C GLY A 145 21.41 29.53 -24.30
N ARG A 146 22.06 28.46 -23.83
CA ARG A 146 23.14 27.73 -24.52
C ARG A 146 22.81 26.27 -24.83
N TYR A 147 21.53 25.97 -25.03
CA TYR A 147 21.07 24.70 -25.57
C TYR A 147 19.92 24.89 -26.58
N ARG A 148 19.72 23.91 -27.47
CA ARG A 148 18.59 23.84 -28.42
C ARG A 148 18.06 22.41 -28.50
N PHE A 149 16.76 22.24 -28.71
CA PHE A 149 16.10 20.95 -28.95
C PHE A 149 15.60 20.90 -30.40
N ASP A 150 16.25 20.11 -31.24
CA ASP A 150 15.86 19.82 -32.62
C ASP A 150 15.25 18.41 -32.68
N LEU A 151 14.06 18.28 -32.11
CA LEU A 151 13.38 17.00 -31.94
C LEU A 151 12.25 16.85 -32.97
N ARG A 152 12.20 15.72 -33.67
CA ARG A 152 11.12 15.34 -34.59
C ARG A 152 10.03 14.50 -33.91
N ARG A 153 10.32 13.91 -32.75
CA ARG A 153 9.42 13.03 -32.01
C ARG A 153 8.81 13.75 -30.80
N ASP A 154 7.54 13.43 -30.50
CA ASP A 154 6.91 13.86 -29.25
C ASP A 154 7.30 12.97 -28.07
N TYR A 155 7.55 13.59 -26.91
CA TYR A 155 7.99 12.89 -25.70
C TYR A 155 6.89 12.86 -24.63
N PRO A 156 6.37 11.69 -24.25
CA PRO A 156 5.26 11.59 -23.31
C PRO A 156 5.68 11.96 -21.90
N VAL A 157 4.74 12.56 -21.17
CA VAL A 157 4.86 12.87 -19.75
C VAL A 157 5.19 11.62 -18.95
N ARG A 158 6.20 11.71 -18.08
CA ARG A 158 6.57 10.72 -17.07
C ARG A 158 5.91 11.12 -15.75
N SER A 159 5.13 10.22 -15.15
CA SER A 159 4.48 10.51 -13.85
C SER A 159 5.49 10.66 -12.71
N TYR A 160 6.62 9.95 -12.80
CA TYR A 160 7.66 9.94 -11.78
C TYR A 160 9.02 9.69 -12.44
N CYS A 161 10.00 10.54 -12.13
CA CYS A 161 11.40 10.35 -12.49
C CYS A 161 12.30 10.94 -11.40
N VAL A 162 13.30 10.19 -10.97
CA VAL A 162 14.17 10.54 -9.85
C VAL A 162 15.60 10.63 -10.35
N GLN A 163 16.26 11.75 -10.06
CA GLN A 163 17.72 11.81 -9.99
C GLN A 163 18.08 11.34 -8.58
N TYR A 164 18.86 10.27 -8.43
CA TYR A 164 19.23 9.77 -7.10
C TYR A 164 20.74 9.56 -6.98
N ARG A 165 21.39 10.43 -6.19
CA ARG A 165 22.83 10.37 -5.90
C ARG A 165 23.67 10.19 -7.18
N GLU A 166 23.36 10.93 -8.23
CA GLU A 166 24.11 10.97 -9.49
C GLU A 166 24.37 12.43 -9.91
N SER A 167 25.36 12.66 -10.77
CA SER A 167 25.63 14.00 -11.31
C SER A 167 24.60 14.39 -12.35
N ASP A 168 24.43 15.69 -12.56
CA ASP A 168 23.48 16.22 -13.54
C ASP A 168 23.86 15.75 -14.96
N LEU A 169 25.16 15.67 -15.26
CA LEU A 169 25.67 15.10 -16.52
C LEU A 169 25.28 13.63 -16.70
N ASN A 170 25.37 12.78 -15.67
CA ASN A 170 24.97 11.38 -15.77
C ASN A 170 23.45 11.25 -15.94
N PHE A 171 22.68 12.04 -15.18
CA PHE A 171 21.22 12.05 -15.19
C PHE A 171 20.67 12.45 -16.56
N ILE A 172 21.11 13.60 -17.10
CA ILE A 172 20.65 14.06 -18.42
C ILE A 172 21.11 13.11 -19.53
N SER A 173 22.33 12.54 -19.43
CA SER A 173 22.84 11.62 -20.43
C SER A 173 22.11 10.28 -20.46
N ARG A 174 21.78 9.68 -19.29
CA ARG A 174 20.98 8.43 -19.27
C ARG A 174 19.55 8.66 -19.77
N LEU A 175 18.93 9.79 -19.44
CA LEU A 175 17.58 10.11 -19.88
C LEU A 175 17.51 10.36 -21.40
N ALA A 176 18.48 11.09 -21.95
CA ALA A 176 18.60 11.26 -23.38
C ALA A 176 18.78 9.89 -24.09
N GLN A 177 19.72 9.08 -23.61
CA GLN A 177 19.99 7.73 -24.14
C GLN A 177 18.75 6.81 -24.11
N GLU A 178 17.97 6.80 -23.02
CA GLU A 178 16.72 6.02 -22.93
C GLU A 178 15.69 6.43 -24.01
N GLU A 179 15.46 7.72 -24.17
CA GLU A 179 14.45 8.27 -25.08
C GLU A 179 14.95 8.41 -26.52
N GLY A 180 16.21 8.03 -26.80
CA GLY A 180 16.82 8.02 -28.13
C GLY A 180 17.39 9.37 -28.58
N ILE A 181 17.39 10.35 -27.67
CA ILE A 181 17.96 11.68 -27.86
C ILE A 181 19.48 11.58 -27.71
N TRP A 182 20.19 12.26 -28.59
CA TRP A 182 21.63 12.42 -28.57
C TRP A 182 21.97 13.89 -28.80
N TRP A 183 23.23 14.29 -28.61
CA TRP A 183 23.59 15.70 -28.67
C TRP A 183 24.97 15.96 -29.27
N TYR A 184 25.19 17.19 -29.71
CA TYR A 184 26.49 17.68 -30.21
C TYR A 184 26.64 19.17 -29.90
N ALA A 185 27.86 19.71 -30.04
CA ALA A 185 28.13 21.13 -29.82
C ALA A 185 28.08 21.93 -31.14
N GLU A 186 27.43 23.08 -31.13
CA GLU A 186 27.52 24.10 -32.19
C GLU A 186 28.27 25.33 -31.66
N PHE A 187 29.18 25.88 -32.47
CA PHE A 187 29.99 27.05 -32.16
C PHE A 187 29.51 28.24 -32.99
N ALA A 188 29.33 29.40 -32.36
CA ALA A 188 28.82 30.59 -33.02
C ALA A 188 29.84 31.18 -33.99
N GLY A 189 29.41 31.44 -35.22
CA GLY A 189 30.07 32.33 -36.18
C GLY A 189 29.85 33.80 -35.84
N GLU A 190 30.24 34.69 -36.74
CA GLU A 190 30.11 36.15 -36.54
C GLU A 190 28.69 36.67 -36.80
N ASP A 191 27.90 35.95 -37.60
CA ASP A 191 26.52 36.27 -37.97
C ASP A 191 25.45 35.49 -37.17
N ASP A 192 25.85 34.68 -36.19
CA ASP A 192 24.94 33.81 -35.41
C ASP A 192 24.17 34.57 -34.31
N ASP A 193 22.98 34.05 -33.96
CA ASP A 193 22.07 34.65 -32.97
C ASP A 193 22.44 34.38 -31.50
N TYR A 194 23.56 33.70 -31.25
CA TYR A 194 24.03 33.27 -29.94
C TYR A 194 25.54 33.47 -29.82
N ALA A 195 26.04 33.55 -28.58
CA ALA A 195 27.47 33.73 -28.31
C ALA A 195 28.14 32.45 -27.82
N GLY A 196 29.35 32.18 -28.33
CA GLY A 196 30.22 31.11 -27.87
C GLY A 196 29.83 29.73 -28.40
N HIS A 197 29.30 28.86 -27.53
CA HIS A 197 28.85 27.52 -27.94
C HIS A 197 27.51 27.16 -27.30
N ARG A 198 26.72 26.36 -28.03
CA ARG A 198 25.48 25.74 -27.54
C ARG A 198 25.53 24.22 -27.71
N ILE A 199 24.76 23.50 -26.89
CA ILE A 199 24.55 22.06 -27.06
C ILE A 199 23.20 21.83 -27.73
N VAL A 200 23.23 21.16 -28.88
CA VAL A 200 22.02 20.80 -29.64
C VAL A 200 21.66 19.35 -29.32
N PHE A 201 20.45 19.15 -28.81
CA PHE A 201 19.85 17.84 -28.57
C PHE A 201 18.93 17.50 -29.74
N THR A 202 19.11 16.33 -30.34
CA THR A 202 18.34 15.84 -31.48
C THR A 202 17.99 14.36 -31.32
N ASP A 203 16.92 13.94 -31.98
CA ASP A 203 16.46 12.56 -32.10
C ASP A 203 16.47 12.06 -33.56
N ASP A 204 17.07 12.80 -34.49
CA ASP A 204 17.10 12.43 -35.91
C ASP A 204 18.33 13.00 -36.62
N VAL A 205 18.89 12.20 -37.52
CA VAL A 205 20.04 12.58 -38.35
C VAL A 205 19.66 13.64 -39.39
N ASP A 206 18.38 13.71 -39.80
CA ASP A 206 17.87 14.70 -40.75
C ASP A 206 17.91 16.15 -40.21
N THR A 207 18.00 16.35 -38.88
CA THR A 207 18.12 17.71 -38.30
C THR A 207 19.55 18.24 -38.33
N THR A 208 20.53 17.39 -38.68
CA THR A 208 21.95 17.75 -38.64
C THR A 208 22.36 18.53 -39.88
N GLN A 209 23.21 19.54 -39.68
CA GLN A 209 23.73 20.36 -40.76
C GLN A 209 24.99 19.73 -41.39
N PRO A 210 25.28 20.00 -42.67
CA PRO A 210 26.57 19.68 -43.25
C PRO A 210 27.69 20.49 -42.58
N VAL A 211 28.92 19.99 -42.68
CA VAL A 211 30.14 20.79 -42.55
C VAL A 211 30.23 21.80 -43.69
N SER A 212 31.00 22.88 -43.51
CA SER A 212 31.26 23.87 -44.56
C SER A 212 32.76 23.94 -44.85
N PRO A 213 33.22 23.69 -46.09
CA PRO A 213 32.46 23.21 -47.24
C PRO A 213 31.98 21.75 -47.10
N GLN A 214 30.78 21.42 -47.62
CA GLN A 214 30.14 20.08 -47.52
C GLN A 214 30.97 18.95 -48.14
N ALA A 215 31.56 19.21 -49.31
CA ALA A 215 32.28 18.21 -50.08
C ALA A 215 33.72 18.07 -49.57
N ILE A 216 34.12 16.84 -49.27
CA ILE A 216 35.49 16.49 -48.86
C ILE A 216 36.04 15.49 -49.85
N ARG A 217 37.17 15.82 -50.48
CA ARG A 217 37.82 14.96 -51.46
C ARG A 217 38.66 13.88 -50.79
N PHE A 218 38.63 12.67 -51.35
CA PHE A 218 39.58 11.61 -51.06
C PHE A 218 40.75 11.72 -52.03
N HIS A 219 41.90 12.20 -51.54
CA HIS A 219 43.04 12.52 -52.40
C HIS A 219 44.36 12.45 -51.60
N ARG A 220 45.49 12.33 -52.32
CA ARG A 220 46.80 12.47 -51.68
C ARG A 220 46.99 13.89 -51.13
N GLN A 221 47.65 13.98 -49.98
CA GLN A 221 48.05 15.25 -49.36
C GLN A 221 49.49 15.57 -49.82
N ALA A 222 49.72 16.77 -50.36
CA ALA A 222 51.03 17.24 -50.82
C ALA A 222 51.13 18.76 -50.63
N ALA A 223 52.33 19.28 -50.41
CA ALA A 223 52.55 20.69 -50.06
C ALA A 223 52.10 21.72 -51.12
N THR A 224 51.81 21.29 -52.35
CA THR A 224 51.32 22.14 -53.45
C THR A 224 49.79 22.12 -53.63
N GLU A 225 49.07 21.35 -52.82
CA GLU A 225 47.61 21.21 -52.87
C GLU A 225 46.93 22.36 -52.10
N ARG A 226 45.90 22.98 -52.69
CA ARG A 226 45.20 24.15 -52.11
C ARG A 226 43.96 23.82 -51.28
N GLU A 227 43.47 22.60 -51.37
CA GLU A 227 42.23 22.14 -50.73
C GLU A 227 42.53 21.01 -49.75
N ASP A 228 41.81 20.96 -48.63
CA ASP A 228 41.95 19.87 -47.68
C ASP A 228 41.40 18.55 -48.25
N ALA A 229 41.89 17.42 -47.73
CA ALA A 229 41.54 16.09 -48.21
C ALA A 229 41.60 15.03 -47.09
N LEU A 230 40.85 13.95 -47.28
CA LEU A 230 41.08 12.69 -46.59
C LEU A 230 42.04 11.82 -47.40
N THR A 231 43.05 11.26 -46.73
CA THR A 231 44.08 10.39 -47.31
C THR A 231 43.82 8.91 -47.04
N GLN A 232 43.13 8.59 -45.93
CA GLN A 232 42.69 7.25 -45.57
C GLN A 232 41.17 7.20 -45.41
N TRP A 233 40.56 6.09 -45.84
CA TRP A 233 39.14 5.81 -45.67
C TRP A 233 38.90 4.29 -45.63
N GLY A 234 38.13 3.81 -44.66
CA GLY A 234 37.87 2.39 -44.47
C GLY A 234 36.55 2.10 -43.76
N GLY A 235 35.79 1.13 -44.29
CA GLY A 235 34.59 0.62 -43.64
C GLY A 235 34.93 -0.47 -42.60
N VAL A 236 34.34 -0.36 -41.42
CA VAL A 236 34.45 -1.35 -40.33
C VAL A 236 33.07 -1.95 -40.08
N ARG A 237 32.97 -3.28 -40.04
CA ARG A 237 31.77 -4.00 -39.59
C ARG A 237 32.05 -4.71 -38.27
N THR A 238 31.08 -4.66 -37.36
CA THR A 238 31.16 -5.28 -36.03
C THR A 238 29.89 -6.09 -35.79
N GLN A 239 30.01 -7.29 -35.23
CA GLN A 239 28.85 -8.14 -34.95
C GLN A 239 27.98 -7.50 -33.86
N GLN A 240 26.66 -7.54 -34.04
CA GLN A 240 25.65 -7.04 -33.11
C GLN A 240 24.48 -8.05 -33.03
N PRO A 241 23.58 -7.94 -32.03
CA PRO A 241 22.38 -8.78 -31.97
C PRO A 241 21.52 -8.63 -33.24
N THR A 242 20.85 -9.71 -33.65
CA THR A 242 19.92 -9.69 -34.80
C THR A 242 18.48 -9.37 -34.40
N ARG A 243 18.20 -9.29 -33.10
CA ARG A 243 16.90 -8.99 -32.51
C ARG A 243 17.09 -8.34 -31.14
N VAL A 244 16.28 -7.35 -30.81
CA VAL A 244 16.19 -6.75 -29.48
C VAL A 244 14.75 -6.86 -28.99
N SER A 245 14.56 -7.34 -27.75
CA SER A 245 13.24 -7.48 -27.13
C SER A 245 13.23 -6.91 -25.70
N VAL A 246 12.17 -6.20 -25.33
CA VAL A 246 12.04 -5.55 -24.01
C VAL A 246 10.71 -5.96 -23.34
N GLY A 247 10.80 -6.52 -22.14
CA GLY A 247 9.65 -6.88 -21.30
C GLY A 247 9.44 -5.94 -20.11
N THR A 248 8.20 -5.81 -19.65
CA THR A 248 7.82 -5.14 -18.40
C THR A 248 6.53 -5.74 -17.82
N PHE A 249 6.29 -5.58 -16.52
CA PHE A 249 5.02 -5.95 -15.86
C PHE A 249 4.28 -4.70 -15.39
N ASP A 250 2.96 -4.65 -15.54
CA ASP A 250 2.14 -3.52 -15.07
C ASP A 250 1.04 -3.99 -14.12
N TYR A 251 1.13 -3.59 -12.84
CA TYR A 251 0.15 -3.95 -11.82
C TYR A 251 -1.26 -3.37 -12.06
N LYS A 252 -1.41 -2.35 -12.91
CA LYS A 252 -2.72 -1.83 -13.32
C LYS A 252 -3.39 -2.71 -14.38
N GLN A 253 -2.61 -3.53 -15.08
CA GLN A 253 -3.06 -4.42 -16.16
C GLN A 253 -2.34 -5.78 -16.05
N PRO A 254 -2.42 -6.49 -14.90
CA PRO A 254 -1.53 -7.61 -14.58
C PRO A 254 -1.76 -8.85 -15.47
N SER A 255 -2.91 -8.94 -16.14
CA SER A 255 -3.24 -9.97 -17.13
C SER A 255 -2.65 -9.71 -18.52
N LEU A 256 -2.12 -8.51 -18.78
CA LEU A 256 -1.57 -8.13 -20.09
C LEU A 256 -0.04 -8.30 -20.08
N THR A 257 0.47 -9.29 -20.81
CA THR A 257 1.92 -9.45 -21.01
C THR A 257 2.46 -8.31 -21.88
N LYS A 258 3.19 -7.37 -21.27
CA LYS A 258 3.83 -6.25 -21.98
C LYS A 258 5.24 -6.65 -22.42
N ARG A 259 5.36 -7.04 -23.69
CA ARG A 259 6.64 -7.39 -24.33
C ARG A 259 6.64 -6.91 -25.78
N THR A 260 7.71 -6.23 -26.15
CA THR A 260 7.97 -5.74 -27.50
C THR A 260 9.27 -6.38 -28.02
N GLY A 261 9.44 -6.47 -29.33
CA GLY A 261 10.67 -7.03 -29.88
C GLY A 261 10.79 -6.96 -31.39
N LEU A 262 11.89 -6.38 -31.85
CA LEU A 262 12.16 -6.00 -33.23
C LEU A 262 13.41 -6.72 -33.74
N ASP A 263 13.36 -7.17 -35.00
CA ASP A 263 14.50 -7.76 -35.70
C ASP A 263 15.30 -6.67 -36.41
N THR A 264 16.63 -6.81 -36.50
CA THR A 264 17.48 -5.83 -37.20
C THR A 264 17.39 -5.97 -38.72
N LEU A 265 17.78 -4.90 -39.43
CA LEU A 265 17.96 -4.88 -40.87
C LEU A 265 18.86 -6.04 -41.35
N SER A 266 18.44 -6.70 -42.42
CA SER A 266 19.05 -7.93 -42.95
C SER A 266 20.42 -7.76 -43.65
N ASP A 267 21.16 -6.68 -43.37
CA ASP A 267 22.49 -6.36 -43.94
C ASP A 267 23.64 -6.50 -42.90
N GLN A 268 23.41 -7.22 -41.80
CA GLN A 268 24.47 -7.57 -40.84
C GLN A 268 25.30 -8.82 -41.22
N GLY A 269 25.05 -9.39 -42.41
CA GLY A 269 25.79 -10.55 -42.94
C GLY A 269 25.28 -11.89 -42.41
N ASN A 270 26.16 -12.91 -42.41
CA ASN A 270 25.81 -14.30 -42.11
C ASN A 270 25.73 -14.59 -40.60
N LEU A 271 25.00 -13.77 -39.84
CA LEU A 271 24.80 -13.97 -38.40
C LEU A 271 23.67 -14.98 -38.12
N PRO A 272 23.84 -15.88 -37.12
CA PRO A 272 22.73 -16.67 -36.60
C PRO A 272 21.74 -15.77 -35.85
N LYS A 273 20.46 -16.19 -35.79
CA LYS A 273 19.44 -15.48 -35.01
C LYS A 273 19.86 -15.39 -33.55
N THR A 274 20.19 -14.18 -33.10
CA THR A 274 20.73 -13.89 -31.77
C THR A 274 19.90 -12.75 -31.16
N GLU A 275 19.11 -13.07 -30.14
CA GLU A 275 18.25 -12.11 -29.44
C GLU A 275 18.94 -11.52 -28.21
N LEU A 276 18.93 -10.19 -28.09
CA LEU A 276 19.13 -9.49 -26.84
C LEU A 276 17.76 -9.25 -26.19
N TYR A 277 17.43 -10.03 -25.17
CA TYR A 277 16.24 -9.80 -24.35
C TYR A 277 16.61 -9.08 -23.04
N ASP A 278 15.87 -8.03 -22.71
CA ASP A 278 15.96 -7.31 -21.45
C ASP A 278 14.60 -7.21 -20.75
N TYR A 279 14.58 -7.32 -19.43
CA TYR A 279 13.41 -7.03 -18.60
C TYR A 279 13.67 -5.69 -17.90
N ALA A 280 13.03 -4.63 -18.39
CA ALA A 280 13.33 -3.25 -17.99
C ALA A 280 12.68 -2.84 -16.65
N GLY A 281 12.33 -3.80 -15.80
CA GLY A 281 11.64 -3.58 -14.52
C GLY A 281 10.12 -3.46 -14.62
N GLU A 282 9.46 -3.35 -13.46
CA GLU A 282 8.02 -3.09 -13.39
C GLU A 282 7.65 -1.70 -13.92
N TYR A 283 6.50 -1.60 -14.57
CA TYR A 283 5.84 -0.34 -14.98
C TYR A 283 6.73 0.56 -15.84
N TYR A 284 7.66 0.00 -16.61
CA TYR A 284 8.66 0.74 -17.40
C TYR A 284 8.01 1.56 -18.54
N TYR A 285 7.02 0.98 -19.22
CA TYR A 285 6.15 1.66 -20.19
C TYR A 285 4.69 1.25 -20.02
N HIS A 286 3.75 2.14 -20.39
CA HIS A 286 2.30 1.91 -20.20
C HIS A 286 1.63 1.33 -21.44
N GLY A 287 1.91 1.88 -22.63
CA GLY A 287 1.34 1.45 -23.92
C GLY A 287 2.34 0.70 -24.79
N TYR A 288 1.83 -0.09 -25.74
CA TYR A 288 2.63 -0.85 -26.69
C TYR A 288 3.57 0.04 -27.52
N GLU A 289 3.04 1.12 -28.10
CA GLU A 289 3.78 2.11 -28.91
C GLU A 289 5.03 2.64 -28.19
N ARG A 290 4.91 2.96 -26.89
CA ARG A 290 6.06 3.42 -26.09
C ARG A 290 7.08 2.30 -25.87
N GLY A 291 6.62 1.08 -25.64
CA GLY A 291 7.50 -0.09 -25.52
C GLY A 291 8.26 -0.38 -26.81
N GLU A 292 7.57 -0.28 -27.95
CA GLU A 292 8.13 -0.48 -29.28
C GLU A 292 9.18 0.59 -29.60
N ARG A 293 8.89 1.87 -29.36
CA ARG A 293 9.85 2.98 -29.51
C ARG A 293 11.09 2.82 -28.64
N LEU A 294 10.94 2.39 -27.38
CA LEU A 294 12.08 2.12 -26.49
C LEU A 294 12.88 0.87 -26.92
N THR A 295 12.25 -0.08 -27.61
CA THR A 295 12.94 -1.21 -28.26
C THR A 295 13.67 -0.76 -29.52
N GLU A 296 13.05 0.07 -30.36
CA GLU A 296 13.62 0.67 -31.58
C GLU A 296 14.88 1.48 -31.26
N ASN A 297 14.82 2.38 -30.27
CA ASN A 297 15.98 3.17 -29.82
C ASN A 297 17.20 2.29 -29.49
N ARG A 298 16.96 1.13 -28.86
CA ARG A 298 18.01 0.16 -28.52
C ARG A 298 18.49 -0.62 -29.74
N LEU A 299 17.58 -0.98 -30.65
CA LEU A 299 17.86 -1.65 -31.92
C LEU A 299 18.76 -0.78 -32.82
N GLU A 300 18.35 0.46 -33.07
CA GLU A 300 19.08 1.44 -33.88
C GLU A 300 20.48 1.72 -33.31
N ALA A 301 20.66 1.74 -31.98
CA ALA A 301 21.98 1.88 -31.35
C ALA A 301 22.92 0.70 -31.65
N HIS A 302 22.36 -0.51 -31.80
CA HIS A 302 23.10 -1.67 -32.28
C HIS A 302 23.38 -1.59 -33.78
N GLU A 303 22.38 -1.28 -34.62
CA GLU A 303 22.57 -1.17 -36.08
C GLU A 303 23.59 -0.11 -36.47
N SER A 304 23.53 1.05 -35.82
CA SER A 304 24.54 2.12 -35.90
C SER A 304 25.95 1.54 -35.70
N ARG A 305 26.17 0.77 -34.62
CA ARG A 305 27.45 0.12 -34.31
C ARG A 305 27.80 -1.07 -35.22
N ALA A 306 26.85 -1.60 -36.01
CA ALA A 306 27.11 -2.74 -36.89
C ALA A 306 27.98 -2.35 -38.11
N LYS A 307 27.91 -1.09 -38.56
CA LYS A 307 28.69 -0.57 -39.70
C LYS A 307 29.15 0.87 -39.44
N ARG A 308 30.46 1.05 -39.28
CA ARG A 308 31.16 2.33 -39.10
C ARG A 308 32.11 2.59 -40.26
N PHE A 309 32.54 3.83 -40.39
CA PHE A 309 33.62 4.25 -41.27
C PHE A 309 34.68 4.96 -40.43
N ARG A 310 35.95 4.74 -40.78
CA ARG A 310 37.09 5.47 -40.24
C ARG A 310 37.81 6.16 -41.39
N GLY A 311 38.28 7.37 -41.15
CA GLY A 311 39.09 8.11 -42.10
C GLY A 311 40.16 8.92 -41.41
N SER A 312 41.18 9.30 -42.15
CA SER A 312 42.21 10.23 -41.67
C SER A 312 42.70 11.14 -42.80
N GLY A 313 43.26 12.31 -42.44
CA GLY A 313 43.79 13.28 -43.39
C GLY A 313 43.94 14.68 -42.76
N GLY A 314 43.75 15.72 -43.57
CA GLY A 314 43.93 17.13 -43.18
C GLY A 314 42.68 18.00 -43.25
N ALA A 315 41.47 17.41 -43.21
CA ALA A 315 40.19 18.12 -43.39
C ALA A 315 39.80 18.98 -42.17
N ARG A 316 40.11 20.29 -42.22
CA ARG A 316 39.92 21.24 -41.11
C ARG A 316 38.47 21.60 -40.81
N GLN A 317 37.54 21.27 -41.69
CA GLN A 317 36.12 21.55 -41.53
C GLN A 317 35.34 20.49 -40.74
N LEU A 318 35.93 19.32 -40.44
CA LEU A 318 35.26 18.20 -39.76
C LEU A 318 34.85 18.53 -38.32
N GLN A 319 33.61 18.21 -37.93
CA GLN A 319 33.05 18.50 -36.59
C GLN A 319 32.09 17.39 -36.12
N ALA A 320 32.15 17.06 -34.83
CA ALA A 320 31.19 16.22 -34.11
C ALA A 320 29.72 16.56 -34.42
N GLY A 321 28.91 15.63 -34.92
CA GLY A 321 27.46 15.80 -35.12
C GLY A 321 27.04 16.51 -36.41
N ARG A 322 27.98 16.97 -37.24
CA ARG A 322 27.70 17.40 -38.62
C ARG A 322 27.90 16.25 -39.60
N TRP A 323 27.39 16.40 -40.83
CA TRP A 323 27.65 15.44 -41.92
C TRP A 323 28.49 16.03 -43.05
N PHE A 324 29.06 15.19 -43.91
CA PHE A 324 29.83 15.61 -45.08
C PHE A 324 29.59 14.67 -46.27
N GLU A 325 29.96 15.12 -47.47
CA GLU A 325 29.91 14.31 -48.68
C GLU A 325 31.32 13.92 -49.16
N LEU A 326 31.60 12.61 -49.23
CA LEU A 326 32.89 12.09 -49.67
C LEU A 326 32.94 11.99 -51.20
N THR A 327 33.79 12.80 -51.81
CA THR A 327 34.02 12.82 -53.28
C THR A 327 35.38 12.22 -53.63
N GLN A 328 35.60 11.87 -54.90
CA GLN A 328 36.84 11.29 -55.46
C GLN A 328 37.26 9.91 -54.89
N HIS A 329 36.49 9.33 -53.96
CA HIS A 329 36.80 8.02 -53.38
C HIS A 329 36.37 6.86 -54.32
N PRO A 330 37.28 5.95 -54.73
CA PRO A 330 37.02 4.96 -55.78
C PRO A 330 35.75 4.10 -55.61
N LEU A 331 35.41 3.68 -54.39
CA LEU A 331 34.22 2.86 -54.11
C LEU A 331 32.91 3.65 -54.00
N HIS A 332 32.99 4.95 -53.69
CA HIS A 332 31.81 5.79 -53.39
C HIS A 332 31.41 6.65 -54.58
N ASP A 333 32.38 7.15 -55.37
CA ASP A 333 32.12 8.00 -56.54
C ASP A 333 31.78 7.22 -57.81
N SER A 334 32.31 6.01 -57.99
CA SER A 334 32.03 5.19 -59.18
C SER A 334 30.66 4.49 -59.15
N GLY A 335 30.01 4.45 -57.99
CA GLY A 335 28.80 3.67 -57.74
C GLY A 335 29.08 2.17 -57.81
N GLY A 336 29.30 1.52 -56.65
CA GLY A 336 29.42 0.07 -56.57
C GLY A 336 28.24 -0.66 -57.22
N ARG A 337 28.43 -1.92 -57.65
CA ARG A 337 27.51 -2.69 -58.53
C ARG A 337 26.03 -2.80 -58.11
N HIS A 338 25.64 -2.29 -56.94
CA HIS A 338 24.32 -2.53 -56.35
C HIS A 338 23.54 -1.31 -55.85
N ARG A 339 24.05 -0.06 -55.91
CA ARG A 339 23.24 1.15 -55.67
C ARG A 339 23.88 2.41 -56.29
N LYS A 340 23.06 3.26 -56.90
CA LYS A 340 23.40 4.63 -57.32
C LYS A 340 22.55 5.60 -56.50
N GLY A 341 23.17 6.55 -55.82
CA GLY A 341 22.49 7.60 -55.07
C GLY A 341 23.49 8.42 -54.27
N GLU A 342 23.22 9.71 -54.06
CA GLU A 342 24.09 10.65 -53.32
C GLU A 342 24.24 10.22 -51.85
N GLU A 343 23.20 9.59 -51.28
CA GLU A 343 23.19 8.93 -49.96
C GLU A 343 24.33 7.91 -49.74
N GLU A 344 24.89 7.31 -50.80
CA GLU A 344 26.04 6.39 -50.70
C GLU A 344 27.35 7.09 -50.30
N ARG A 345 27.39 8.43 -50.46
CA ARG A 345 28.54 9.34 -50.24
C ARG A 345 28.39 10.25 -49.02
N GLN A 346 27.21 10.32 -48.41
CA GLN A 346 26.93 11.20 -47.26
C GLN A 346 27.17 10.47 -45.93
N PHE A 347 27.97 11.09 -45.06
CA PHE A 347 28.40 10.50 -43.80
C PHE A 347 28.22 11.46 -42.62
N LEU A 348 27.51 11.01 -41.58
CA LEU A 348 27.40 11.69 -40.30
C LEU A 348 28.66 11.44 -39.47
N LEU A 349 29.30 12.52 -39.00
CA LEU A 349 30.47 12.46 -38.12
C LEU A 349 30.04 12.18 -36.68
N LEU A 350 30.54 11.08 -36.14
CA LEU A 350 30.23 10.64 -34.80
C LEU A 350 31.31 11.00 -33.80
N GLY A 351 32.56 11.07 -34.25
CA GLY A 351 33.66 11.65 -33.49
C GLY A 351 34.82 12.04 -34.39
N VAL A 352 35.59 13.02 -33.93
CA VAL A 352 36.83 13.46 -34.56
C VAL A 352 37.92 13.64 -33.52
N THR A 353 39.14 13.24 -33.86
CA THR A 353 40.35 13.50 -33.08
C THR A 353 41.26 14.39 -33.90
N VAL A 354 41.61 15.56 -33.38
CA VAL A 354 42.37 16.60 -34.07
C VAL A 354 43.74 16.74 -33.43
N HIS A 355 44.79 16.77 -34.25
CA HIS A 355 46.16 17.08 -33.83
C HIS A 355 46.67 18.22 -34.72
N ALA A 356 47.03 19.35 -34.13
CA ALA A 356 47.52 20.51 -34.89
C ALA A 356 48.70 21.21 -34.22
N GLU A 357 49.57 21.82 -35.02
CA GLU A 357 50.74 22.56 -34.57
C GLU A 357 50.96 23.80 -35.43
N ASN A 358 51.06 24.96 -34.80
CA ASN A 358 51.48 26.20 -35.44
C ASN A 358 52.99 26.17 -35.71
N ALA A 359 53.40 26.57 -36.91
CA ALA A 359 54.81 26.80 -37.24
C ALA A 359 55.27 28.15 -36.66
N LEU A 360 55.74 28.16 -35.42
CA LEU A 360 56.31 29.35 -34.78
C LEU A 360 57.81 29.43 -35.10
N PRO A 361 58.43 30.63 -35.16
CA PRO A 361 59.86 30.79 -35.47
C PRO A 361 60.77 30.01 -34.51
N VAL A 362 60.32 29.86 -33.26
CA VAL A 362 61.03 29.15 -32.19
C VAL A 362 60.86 27.62 -32.25
N SER A 363 59.86 27.11 -33.00
CA SER A 363 59.46 25.68 -32.97
C SER A 363 60.57 24.69 -33.33
N ALA A 364 61.60 25.12 -34.07
CA ALA A 364 62.74 24.27 -34.46
C ALA A 364 63.84 24.14 -33.39
N GLN A 365 63.80 24.93 -32.30
CA GLN A 365 64.89 25.04 -31.33
C GLN A 365 64.50 24.61 -29.89
N LEU A 366 63.21 24.40 -29.63
CA LEU A 366 62.66 24.17 -28.29
C LEU A 366 62.76 22.71 -27.85
N GLN A 367 63.00 22.49 -26.56
CA GLN A 367 62.91 21.15 -25.98
C GLN A 367 61.46 20.78 -25.60
N ALA A 368 61.13 19.50 -25.68
CA ALA A 368 59.83 19.00 -25.23
C ALA A 368 59.76 19.07 -23.69
N LEU A 369 59.01 20.03 -23.16
CA LEU A 369 58.79 20.17 -21.72
C LEU A 369 57.94 19.02 -21.17
N PRO A 370 58.16 18.58 -19.92
CA PRO A 370 57.31 17.59 -19.27
C PRO A 370 55.84 18.03 -19.27
N GLY A 371 54.95 17.16 -19.78
CA GLY A 371 53.52 17.45 -19.90
C GLY A 371 53.08 18.09 -21.22
N SER A 372 54.00 18.53 -22.10
CA SER A 372 53.64 19.01 -23.45
C SER A 372 52.98 17.93 -24.30
N LEU A 373 52.12 18.37 -25.22
CA LEU A 373 51.42 17.56 -26.22
C LEU A 373 52.33 16.98 -27.32
N GLN A 374 53.63 17.35 -27.35
CA GLN A 374 54.60 16.88 -28.34
C GLN A 374 54.54 15.35 -28.59
N PRO A 375 54.53 14.46 -27.58
CA PRO A 375 54.55 13.01 -27.84
C PRO A 375 53.28 12.49 -28.53
N GLN A 376 52.14 13.11 -28.26
CA GLN A 376 50.86 12.78 -28.91
C GLN A 376 50.84 13.26 -30.36
N LEU A 377 51.34 14.48 -30.59
CA LEU A 377 51.49 15.04 -31.93
C LEU A 377 52.47 14.23 -32.80
N ASP A 378 53.59 13.78 -32.24
CA ASP A 378 54.56 12.95 -32.96
C ASP A 378 54.01 11.56 -33.26
N ALA A 379 53.27 10.95 -32.34
CA ALA A 379 52.55 9.70 -32.58
C ALA A 379 51.49 9.86 -33.68
N ALA A 380 50.77 10.99 -33.72
CA ALA A 380 49.81 11.30 -34.78
C ALA A 380 50.51 11.50 -36.13
N LYS A 381 51.61 12.27 -36.18
CA LYS A 381 52.44 12.43 -37.40
C LYS A 381 52.89 11.06 -37.94
N GLN A 382 53.42 10.19 -37.08
CA GLN A 382 53.82 8.83 -37.45
C GLN A 382 52.64 7.98 -37.97
N ALA A 383 51.48 8.02 -37.29
CA ALA A 383 50.28 7.29 -37.70
C ALA A 383 49.72 7.76 -39.05
N HIS A 384 49.89 9.03 -39.38
CA HIS A 384 49.53 9.63 -40.67
C HIS A 384 50.62 9.47 -41.74
N GLY A 385 51.73 8.78 -41.44
CA GLY A 385 52.80 8.47 -42.40
C GLY A 385 53.80 9.60 -42.64
N LEU A 386 53.89 10.57 -41.73
CA LEU A 386 54.91 11.63 -41.75
C LEU A 386 56.15 11.13 -40.99
N GLU A 387 57.24 10.86 -41.70
CA GLU A 387 58.50 10.42 -41.09
C GLU A 387 59.15 11.53 -40.26
N ALA A 388 59.69 11.18 -39.09
CA ALA A 388 60.30 12.14 -38.18
C ALA A 388 61.70 12.61 -38.64
N ASP A 389 62.38 11.83 -39.50
CA ASP A 389 63.85 11.82 -39.55
C ASP A 389 64.44 11.69 -40.98
N THR A 390 63.90 12.43 -41.95
CA THR A 390 64.73 12.86 -43.09
C THR A 390 65.65 14.00 -42.61
N PRO A 391 66.98 13.81 -42.58
CA PRO A 391 67.90 14.91 -42.32
C PRO A 391 67.77 15.90 -43.46
N ASP A 392 67.43 17.14 -43.15
CA ASP A 392 67.40 18.25 -44.10
C ASP A 392 68.86 18.59 -44.49
N PRO A 393 69.35 18.23 -45.69
CA PRO A 393 70.75 18.44 -46.07
C PRO A 393 71.00 19.89 -46.53
N THR A 394 69.95 20.71 -46.53
CA THR A 394 69.82 21.97 -47.27
C THR A 394 69.50 23.16 -46.35
N GLY A 395 68.92 22.92 -45.17
CA GLY A 395 68.46 23.95 -44.23
C GLY A 395 67.08 24.53 -44.56
N GLU A 396 66.32 23.90 -45.46
CA GLU A 396 65.01 24.39 -45.92
C GLU A 396 63.91 24.35 -44.83
N ARG A 397 64.00 23.46 -43.83
CA ARG A 397 63.06 23.46 -42.69
C ARG A 397 63.09 24.79 -41.93
N LEU A 398 64.27 25.42 -41.80
CA LEU A 398 64.40 26.75 -41.18
C LEU A 398 63.76 27.86 -42.03
N SER A 399 63.76 27.75 -43.37
CA SER A 399 63.07 28.72 -44.23
C SER A 399 61.55 28.58 -44.21
N ASP A 400 60.99 27.37 -44.04
CA ASP A 400 59.54 27.18 -43.92
C ASP A 400 58.97 27.80 -42.64
N TYR A 401 59.69 27.68 -41.50
CA TYR A 401 59.33 28.39 -40.26
C TYR A 401 59.48 29.91 -40.37
N ALA A 402 60.39 30.39 -41.21
CA ALA A 402 60.67 31.82 -41.40
C ALA A 402 59.77 32.52 -42.45
N THR A 403 59.15 31.78 -43.37
CA THR A 403 58.38 32.35 -44.51
C THR A 403 56.86 32.19 -44.41
N GLY A 404 56.35 31.81 -43.24
CA GLY A 404 54.90 31.80 -42.97
C GLY A 404 54.19 30.51 -43.40
N GLY A 405 54.86 29.36 -43.33
CA GLY A 405 54.17 28.07 -43.38
C GLY A 405 53.07 28.02 -42.31
N THR A 406 51.88 27.52 -42.65
CA THR A 406 50.74 27.52 -41.72
C THR A 406 50.89 26.54 -40.57
N GLY A 407 51.83 25.58 -40.63
CA GLY A 407 51.95 24.48 -39.68
C GLY A 407 51.19 23.23 -40.12
N HIS A 408 50.98 22.28 -39.20
CA HIS A 408 50.38 20.97 -39.48
C HIS A 408 48.97 20.84 -38.91
N PHE A 409 48.07 20.23 -39.66
CA PHE A 409 46.75 19.80 -39.19
C PHE A 409 46.50 18.35 -39.62
N LEU A 410 46.24 17.48 -38.65
CA LEU A 410 45.91 16.08 -38.82
C LEU A 410 44.59 15.80 -38.12
N VAL A 411 43.72 15.02 -38.76
CA VAL A 411 42.42 14.63 -38.20
C VAL A 411 42.12 13.17 -38.50
N ASP A 412 41.67 12.46 -37.46
CA ASP A 412 41.10 11.12 -37.54
C ASP A 412 39.60 11.21 -37.23
N LEU A 413 38.77 10.42 -37.91
CA LEU A 413 37.31 10.47 -37.75
C LEU A 413 36.67 9.07 -37.61
N GLU A 414 35.58 9.01 -36.84
CA GLU A 414 34.59 7.94 -36.90
C GLU A 414 33.27 8.50 -37.46
N ALA A 415 32.71 7.81 -38.46
CA ALA A 415 31.47 8.21 -39.11
C ALA A 415 30.51 7.01 -39.36
N GLN A 416 29.26 7.33 -39.66
CA GLN A 416 28.29 6.39 -40.24
C GLN A 416 27.65 7.00 -41.50
N ARG A 417 26.89 6.21 -42.27
CA ARG A 417 26.07 6.78 -43.35
C ARG A 417 24.98 7.66 -42.78
N LEU A 418 24.69 8.77 -43.46
CA LEU A 418 23.62 9.69 -43.06
C LEU A 418 22.25 8.99 -43.11
N SER A 419 22.02 8.08 -44.05
CA SER A 419 20.76 7.32 -44.18
C SER A 419 20.53 6.21 -43.14
N GLN A 420 21.45 6.00 -42.20
CA GLN A 420 21.21 5.12 -41.04
C GLN A 420 20.82 6.00 -39.85
N PRO A 421 19.74 5.72 -39.11
CA PRO A 421 19.46 6.39 -37.84
C PRO A 421 20.61 6.26 -36.83
N TYR A 422 20.84 7.30 -36.04
CA TYR A 422 21.79 7.25 -34.92
C TYR A 422 21.05 7.24 -33.58
N ARG A 423 21.41 6.30 -32.73
CA ARG A 423 21.08 6.31 -31.30
C ARG A 423 22.35 6.04 -30.50
N HIS A 424 22.52 6.77 -29.41
CA HIS A 424 23.61 6.50 -28.50
C HIS A 424 23.29 5.24 -27.67
N PRO A 425 24.22 4.28 -27.52
CA PRO A 425 24.01 3.11 -26.65
C PRO A 425 23.76 3.52 -25.19
N LEU A 426 23.06 2.68 -24.43
CA LEU A 426 22.79 2.88 -22.99
C LEU A 426 24.07 2.65 -22.15
N THR A 427 24.97 3.63 -22.14
CA THR A 427 26.25 3.59 -21.42
C THR A 427 26.15 4.15 -20.01
N HIS A 428 25.31 5.16 -19.80
CA HIS A 428 25.07 5.76 -18.49
C HIS A 428 24.03 4.92 -17.75
N ARG A 429 24.43 4.33 -16.62
CA ARG A 429 23.55 3.44 -15.84
C ARG A 429 22.61 4.27 -14.96
N ARG A 430 21.39 3.77 -14.77
CA ARG A 430 20.50 4.22 -13.69
C ARG A 430 21.18 3.98 -12.33
N PRO A 431 21.02 4.89 -11.36
CA PRO A 431 21.47 4.64 -10.00
C PRO A 431 20.64 3.50 -9.38
N VAL A 432 21.31 2.56 -8.73
CA VAL A 432 20.67 1.43 -8.05
C VAL A 432 20.60 1.72 -6.56
N ILE A 433 19.40 1.67 -5.99
CA ILE A 433 19.19 1.78 -4.55
C ILE A 433 19.40 0.39 -3.93
N GLY A 434 20.47 0.23 -3.15
CA GLY A 434 20.92 -1.07 -2.62
C GLY A 434 20.09 -1.66 -1.47
N GLY A 435 18.90 -1.12 -1.16
CA GLY A 435 18.00 -1.63 -0.14
C GLY A 435 16.95 -0.60 0.33
N PRO A 436 16.00 -1.03 1.18
CA PRO A 436 14.91 -0.17 1.64
C PRO A 436 15.37 1.08 2.39
N GLN A 437 14.55 2.13 2.32
CA GLN A 437 14.71 3.39 3.04
C GLN A 437 13.45 3.68 3.85
N THR A 438 13.52 4.54 4.87
CA THR A 438 12.30 5.08 5.47
C THR A 438 11.86 6.38 4.80
N ALA A 439 10.56 6.63 4.84
CA ALA A 439 9.93 7.85 4.35
C ALA A 439 8.72 8.17 5.25
N THR A 440 8.32 9.44 5.29
CA THR A 440 7.15 9.90 6.06
C THR A 440 5.93 9.94 5.15
N VAL A 441 4.79 9.41 5.59
CA VAL A 441 3.53 9.49 4.84
C VAL A 441 2.96 10.91 4.87
N VAL A 442 2.56 11.44 3.72
CA VAL A 442 2.11 12.84 3.54
C VAL A 442 0.78 12.92 2.80
N GLY A 443 0.17 14.10 2.81
CA GLY A 443 -1.12 14.38 2.17
C GLY A 443 -1.62 15.79 2.52
N PRO A 444 -2.88 16.12 2.16
CA PRO A 444 -3.42 17.45 2.32
C PRO A 444 -3.47 17.94 3.77
N ALA A 445 -3.28 19.25 3.93
CA ALA A 445 -3.38 19.91 5.21
C ALA A 445 -4.75 19.64 5.89
N ASN A 446 -4.71 19.34 7.20
CA ASN A 446 -5.86 18.96 8.03
C ASN A 446 -6.50 17.59 7.74
N GLU A 447 -5.89 16.73 6.92
CA GLU A 447 -6.26 15.31 6.84
C GLU A 447 -5.43 14.40 7.76
N GLU A 448 -6.03 13.26 8.13
CA GLU A 448 -5.32 12.18 8.85
C GLU A 448 -4.98 11.00 7.93
N ILE A 449 -5.74 10.83 6.84
CA ILE A 449 -5.62 9.71 5.90
C ILE A 449 -5.78 10.28 4.49
N HIS A 450 -4.80 10.04 3.61
CA HIS A 450 -4.86 10.39 2.21
C HIS A 450 -4.52 9.17 1.36
N THR A 451 -5.50 8.67 0.61
CA THR A 451 -5.38 7.40 -0.12
C THR A 451 -6.28 7.35 -1.34
N ASP A 452 -6.06 6.38 -2.22
CA ASP A 452 -6.81 6.17 -3.45
C ASP A 452 -7.56 4.83 -3.47
N HIS A 453 -8.22 4.50 -4.59
CA HIS A 453 -8.97 3.26 -4.79
C HIS A 453 -8.17 1.95 -4.60
N LEU A 454 -6.83 2.00 -4.57
CA LEU A 454 -5.94 0.86 -4.34
C LEU A 454 -5.28 0.90 -2.95
N ASN A 455 -5.74 1.76 -2.04
CA ASN A 455 -5.13 2.05 -0.74
C ASN A 455 -3.65 2.49 -0.84
N ARG A 456 -3.28 3.15 -1.94
CA ARG A 456 -1.94 3.75 -2.12
C ARG A 456 -1.81 5.01 -1.29
N VAL A 457 -0.60 5.38 -0.89
CA VAL A 457 -0.33 6.63 -0.15
C VAL A 457 0.79 7.42 -0.83
N ARG A 458 0.93 8.68 -0.47
CA ARG A 458 2.09 9.51 -0.87
C ARG A 458 3.06 9.63 0.30
N VAL A 459 4.34 9.81 0.00
CA VAL A 459 5.40 9.95 1.01
C VAL A 459 6.33 11.14 0.71
N GLN A 460 7.06 11.60 1.70
CA GLN A 460 8.27 12.40 1.49
C GLN A 460 9.49 11.60 1.97
N PHE A 461 10.50 11.49 1.11
CA PHE A 461 11.77 10.85 1.44
C PHE A 461 12.66 11.84 2.20
N HIS A 462 13.46 11.33 3.15
CA HIS A 462 14.34 12.18 3.98
C HIS A 462 15.44 12.92 3.19
N TRP A 463 15.74 12.48 1.97
CA TRP A 463 16.67 13.14 1.05
C TRP A 463 15.99 14.12 0.08
N ASP A 464 14.65 14.16 0.03
CA ASP A 464 13.92 15.14 -0.77
C ASP A 464 13.91 16.50 -0.08
N ARG A 465 14.71 17.41 -0.63
CA ARG A 465 14.88 18.79 -0.16
C ARG A 465 13.88 19.77 -0.77
N GLN A 466 13.06 19.35 -1.73
CA GLN A 466 12.14 20.21 -2.49
C GLN A 466 10.67 19.97 -2.13
N GLY A 467 10.30 18.77 -1.67
CA GLY A 467 8.96 18.45 -1.18
C GLY A 467 8.55 19.28 0.05
N GLN A 468 7.27 19.63 0.14
CA GLN A 468 6.71 20.54 1.15
C GLN A 468 5.98 19.80 2.31
N ASN A 469 6.13 18.48 2.38
CA ASN A 469 5.39 17.55 3.26
C ASN A 469 3.86 17.57 3.04
N ASP A 470 3.45 17.72 1.77
CA ASP A 470 2.06 17.85 1.33
C ASP A 470 1.64 16.71 0.38
N GLU A 471 0.48 16.81 -0.25
CA GLU A 471 0.04 15.87 -1.29
C GLU A 471 0.90 15.90 -2.58
N ASN A 472 1.87 16.81 -2.72
CA ASN A 472 2.67 16.97 -3.92
C ASN A 472 4.09 16.40 -3.77
N SER A 473 4.56 16.00 -2.59
CA SER A 473 5.94 15.50 -2.39
C SER A 473 6.28 14.24 -3.20
N SER A 474 5.32 13.36 -3.50
CA SER A 474 5.54 12.20 -4.38
C SER A 474 4.26 11.63 -4.99
N VAL A 475 4.43 10.65 -5.89
CA VAL A 475 3.34 9.89 -6.50
C VAL A 475 2.71 8.87 -5.54
N TRP A 476 1.67 8.21 -6.01
CA TRP A 476 0.99 7.12 -5.29
C TRP A 476 1.82 5.84 -5.21
N LEU A 477 2.40 5.57 -4.03
CA LEU A 477 3.11 4.34 -3.69
C LEU A 477 2.12 3.23 -3.29
N ARG A 478 2.30 2.03 -3.87
CA ARG A 478 1.62 0.81 -3.38
C ARG A 478 2.07 0.48 -1.96
N VAL A 479 1.18 -0.11 -1.17
CA VAL A 479 1.43 -0.53 0.22
C VAL A 479 1.23 -2.04 0.34
N SER A 480 2.29 -2.74 0.75
CA SER A 480 2.24 -4.16 1.12
C SER A 480 1.23 -4.38 2.25
N GLN A 481 0.43 -5.43 2.12
CA GLN A 481 -0.63 -5.79 3.05
C GLN A 481 -0.35 -7.18 3.63
N PRO A 482 -0.74 -7.49 4.89
CA PRO A 482 -0.50 -8.80 5.50
C PRO A 482 -1.12 -9.97 4.72
N ASN A 483 -2.21 -9.72 4.00
CA ASN A 483 -2.83 -10.65 3.06
C ASN A 483 -3.66 -9.84 2.04
N ALA A 484 -3.61 -10.19 0.75
CA ALA A 484 -4.31 -9.46 -0.31
C ALA A 484 -4.82 -10.41 -1.40
N GLY A 485 -6.13 -10.35 -1.68
CA GLY A 485 -6.80 -11.12 -2.72
C GLY A 485 -7.94 -10.33 -3.38
N ALA A 486 -8.59 -10.94 -4.36
CA ALA A 486 -9.66 -10.29 -5.14
C ALA A 486 -10.93 -10.09 -4.28
N GLY A 487 -11.05 -8.90 -3.68
CA GLY A 487 -12.18 -8.53 -2.82
C GLY A 487 -12.07 -8.98 -1.36
N TRP A 488 -10.90 -9.44 -0.92
CA TRP A 488 -10.64 -9.91 0.45
C TRP A 488 -9.17 -9.73 0.85
N GLY A 489 -8.89 -9.71 2.15
CA GLY A 489 -7.52 -9.54 2.69
C GLY A 489 -7.50 -8.79 4.02
N GLY A 490 -6.30 -8.54 4.53
CA GLY A 490 -6.09 -7.66 5.68
C GLY A 490 -5.66 -6.29 5.20
N VAL A 491 -6.45 -5.24 5.50
CA VAL A 491 -6.16 -3.87 5.04
C VAL A 491 -5.76 -2.98 6.21
N PHE A 492 -4.52 -2.51 6.18
CA PHE A 492 -4.02 -1.45 7.04
C PHE A 492 -3.48 -0.34 6.14
N VAL A 493 -4.11 0.84 6.18
CA VAL A 493 -3.66 2.03 5.40
C VAL A 493 -2.69 2.86 6.25
N PRO A 494 -1.55 3.34 5.71
CA PRO A 494 -0.68 4.28 6.40
C PRO A 494 -1.38 5.63 6.61
N ARG A 495 -1.20 6.23 7.78
CA ARG A 495 -1.75 7.57 8.11
C ARG A 495 -0.68 8.64 7.93
N ILE A 496 -1.11 9.86 7.66
CA ILE A 496 -0.20 11.02 7.52
C ILE A 496 0.63 11.16 8.81
N GLY A 497 1.94 11.40 8.65
CA GLY A 497 2.92 11.46 9.74
C GLY A 497 3.43 10.10 10.25
N GLN A 498 2.99 8.96 9.70
CA GLN A 498 3.58 7.66 10.00
C GLN A 498 4.85 7.41 9.17
N GLU A 499 5.82 6.73 9.76
CA GLU A 499 7.04 6.30 9.08
C GLU A 499 6.85 4.91 8.44
N VAL A 500 7.19 4.82 7.15
CA VAL A 500 7.04 3.62 6.33
C VAL A 500 8.39 3.20 5.75
N LEU A 501 8.58 1.88 5.61
CA LEU A 501 9.70 1.31 4.87
C LEU A 501 9.31 1.25 3.38
N VAL A 502 10.10 1.92 2.55
CA VAL A 502 9.98 1.96 1.09
C VAL A 502 11.13 1.18 0.48
N ASP A 503 10.78 0.12 -0.24
CA ASP A 503 11.70 -0.62 -1.09
C ASP A 503 11.57 -0.16 -2.55
N PHE A 504 12.54 -0.52 -3.39
CA PHE A 504 12.62 -0.06 -4.78
C PHE A 504 12.74 -1.27 -5.72
N LEU A 505 11.76 -1.44 -6.59
CA LEU A 505 11.67 -2.61 -7.47
C LEU A 505 12.85 -2.62 -8.46
N GLU A 506 13.57 -3.74 -8.54
CA GLU A 506 14.87 -3.85 -9.24
C GLU A 506 15.94 -2.83 -8.79
N GLY A 507 15.76 -2.21 -7.60
CA GLY A 507 16.56 -1.09 -7.11
C GLY A 507 16.35 0.23 -7.86
N ASP A 508 15.34 0.34 -8.73
CA ASP A 508 15.07 1.55 -9.50
C ASP A 508 14.41 2.63 -8.63
N ALA A 509 15.08 3.78 -8.50
CA ALA A 509 14.57 4.95 -7.77
C ALA A 509 13.21 5.44 -8.29
N ASP A 510 12.88 5.20 -9.57
CA ASP A 510 11.58 5.53 -10.16
C ASP A 510 10.46 4.53 -9.75
N ARG A 511 10.75 3.46 -9.00
CA ARG A 511 9.80 2.35 -8.70
C ARG A 511 9.65 2.03 -7.19
N PRO A 512 9.26 3.00 -6.34
CA PRO A 512 9.05 2.78 -4.91
C PRO A 512 7.80 1.94 -4.58
N LEU A 513 7.93 1.08 -3.57
CA LEU A 513 6.88 0.23 -2.99
C LEU A 513 7.01 0.25 -1.46
N ILE A 514 5.94 0.57 -0.72
CA ILE A 514 5.95 0.47 0.74
C ILE A 514 5.85 -1.00 1.14
N THR A 515 6.85 -1.52 1.84
CA THR A 515 6.95 -2.93 2.26
C THR A 515 6.69 -3.15 3.75
N GLY A 516 6.78 -2.10 4.57
CA GLY A 516 6.59 -2.20 6.02
C GLY A 516 6.38 -0.85 6.71
N ARG A 517 6.34 -0.88 8.04
CA ARG A 517 6.21 0.29 8.91
C ARG A 517 7.13 0.16 10.11
N VAL A 518 7.51 1.30 10.68
CA VAL A 518 8.31 1.34 11.91
C VAL A 518 7.69 2.33 12.89
N TYR A 519 7.87 2.04 14.19
CA TYR A 519 7.69 3.01 15.25
C TYR A 519 8.97 3.82 15.43
N ASN A 520 8.86 5.06 15.90
CA ASN A 520 9.99 5.97 16.11
C ASN A 520 9.82 6.80 17.39
N GLY A 521 10.59 7.87 17.55
CA GLY A 521 10.59 8.69 18.77
C GLY A 521 9.29 9.48 19.02
N GLU A 522 8.51 9.75 17.96
CA GLU A 522 7.22 10.45 18.05
C GLU A 522 6.04 9.49 17.98
N GLN A 523 6.10 8.54 17.05
CA GLN A 523 5.13 7.45 16.87
C GLN A 523 5.60 6.24 17.68
N THR A 524 5.26 6.18 18.96
CA THR A 524 5.65 5.08 19.86
C THR A 524 4.61 3.95 19.92
N PRO A 525 5.01 2.69 20.18
CA PRO A 525 4.07 1.59 20.39
C PRO A 525 3.39 1.68 21.75
N ASP A 526 2.10 1.32 21.81
CA ASP A 526 1.31 1.28 23.06
C ASP A 526 1.75 0.14 24.01
N TRP A 527 2.41 -0.89 23.47
CA TRP A 527 2.92 -2.05 24.19
C TRP A 527 4.41 -2.22 23.91
N HIS A 528 5.23 -2.26 24.96
CA HIS A 528 6.68 -2.14 24.85
C HIS A 528 7.42 -2.63 26.11
N SER A 529 8.76 -2.56 26.10
CA SER A 529 9.68 -2.82 27.22
C SER A 529 9.72 -4.23 27.82
N HIS A 530 8.59 -4.85 28.16
CA HIS A 530 8.53 -6.17 28.80
C HIS A 530 8.13 -7.31 27.86
N GLY A 531 7.61 -7.01 26.66
CA GLY A 531 7.37 -8.01 25.61
C GLY A 531 6.27 -9.05 25.90
N LEU A 532 5.37 -8.77 26.86
CA LEU A 532 4.27 -9.69 27.24
C LEU A 532 2.96 -9.41 26.51
N LEU A 533 2.80 -8.22 25.91
CA LEU A 533 1.57 -7.78 25.25
C LEU A 533 1.78 -7.69 23.74
N SER A 534 0.89 -8.30 22.97
CA SER A 534 0.92 -8.29 21.50
C SER A 534 -0.49 -8.20 20.91
N GLY A 535 -0.62 -7.87 19.61
CA GLY A 535 -1.92 -7.83 18.92
C GLY A 535 -2.11 -6.60 18.03
N PHE A 536 -3.33 -6.07 17.97
CA PHE A 536 -3.72 -4.96 17.10
C PHE A 536 -4.45 -3.86 17.88
N LYS A 537 -3.97 -2.62 17.81
CA LYS A 537 -4.66 -1.42 18.32
C LYS A 537 -4.88 -0.43 17.19
N SER A 538 -6.12 0.03 17.05
CA SER A 538 -6.52 1.02 16.04
C SER A 538 -6.67 2.42 16.67
N LYS A 539 -7.04 3.42 15.86
CA LYS A 539 -7.40 4.77 16.31
C LYS A 539 -8.60 5.27 15.52
N THR A 540 -9.57 5.87 16.20
CA THR A 540 -10.75 6.48 15.56
C THR A 540 -10.29 7.62 14.64
N TYR A 541 -10.85 7.71 13.43
CA TYR A 541 -10.55 8.82 12.51
C TYR A 541 -10.95 10.15 13.15
N ARG A 542 -10.01 11.11 13.19
CA ARG A 542 -10.14 12.41 13.87
C ARG A 542 -10.59 12.32 15.33
N GLY A 543 -10.23 11.24 16.04
CA GLY A 543 -10.61 11.00 17.43
C GLY A 543 -9.56 10.26 18.26
N SER A 544 -9.85 10.10 19.56
CA SER A 544 -8.97 9.46 20.55
C SER A 544 -9.38 8.04 20.96
N LYS A 545 -10.63 7.62 20.68
CA LYS A 545 -11.11 6.25 20.94
C LYS A 545 -10.41 5.23 20.04
N TYR A 546 -10.42 3.96 20.42
CA TYR A 546 -9.78 2.87 19.68
C TYR A 546 -10.58 1.55 19.76
N ASN A 547 -10.29 0.64 18.83
CA ASN A 547 -10.60 -0.79 18.97
C ASN A 547 -9.28 -1.56 19.13
N GLU A 548 -9.29 -2.61 19.93
CA GLU A 548 -8.11 -3.35 20.36
C GLU A 548 -8.40 -4.85 20.42
N LEU A 549 -7.48 -5.66 19.87
CA LEU A 549 -7.30 -7.07 20.20
C LEU A 549 -5.92 -7.21 20.84
N VAL A 550 -5.85 -7.68 22.09
CA VAL A 550 -4.59 -7.92 22.78
C VAL A 550 -4.49 -9.36 23.28
N PHE A 551 -3.29 -9.91 23.16
CA PHE A 551 -2.82 -11.14 23.77
C PHE A 551 -1.84 -10.74 24.88
N ASP A 552 -1.94 -11.41 26.03
CA ASP A 552 -1.09 -11.23 27.20
C ASP A 552 -0.45 -12.59 27.52
N ASP A 553 0.82 -12.75 27.14
CA ASP A 553 1.60 -13.99 27.23
C ASP A 553 2.36 -14.10 28.56
N ALA A 554 1.86 -13.44 29.61
CA ALA A 554 2.39 -13.58 30.96
C ALA A 554 2.10 -14.99 31.51
N THR A 555 3.16 -15.70 31.88
CA THR A 555 3.11 -17.10 32.37
C THR A 555 2.13 -17.27 33.54
N ASP A 556 1.28 -18.29 33.44
CA ASP A 556 0.19 -18.64 34.38
C ASP A 556 -0.87 -17.52 34.53
N GLN A 557 -0.85 -16.53 33.63
CA GLN A 557 -1.71 -15.35 33.61
C GLN A 557 -2.14 -14.98 32.18
N GLU A 558 -2.25 -15.99 31.32
CA GLU A 558 -2.53 -15.84 29.90
C GLU A 558 -3.95 -15.25 29.69
N ARG A 559 -4.06 -14.26 28.80
CA ARG A 559 -5.33 -13.57 28.55
C ARG A 559 -5.46 -13.12 27.10
N VAL A 560 -6.70 -13.14 26.61
CA VAL A 560 -7.10 -12.47 25.36
C VAL A 560 -8.18 -11.45 25.68
N ARG A 561 -8.06 -10.23 25.14
CA ARG A 561 -9.10 -9.19 25.23
C ARG A 561 -9.41 -8.62 23.84
N LEU A 562 -10.67 -8.69 23.45
CA LEU A 562 -11.24 -7.91 22.36
C LEU A 562 -12.03 -6.74 22.97
N ASN A 563 -11.69 -5.51 22.61
CA ASN A 563 -12.24 -4.28 23.19
C ASN A 563 -12.62 -3.27 22.11
N SER A 564 -13.82 -2.70 22.23
CA SER A 564 -14.14 -1.39 21.67
C SER A 564 -14.19 -0.35 22.79
N GLU A 565 -13.48 0.76 22.61
CA GLU A 565 -13.53 1.91 23.52
C GLU A 565 -14.89 2.64 23.45
N ALA A 566 -15.74 2.31 22.48
CA ALA A 566 -17.14 2.69 22.48
C ALA A 566 -17.93 1.85 23.50
N GLU A 567 -18.57 2.53 24.46
CA GLU A 567 -19.40 1.95 25.53
C GLU A 567 -18.73 0.79 26.29
N LYS A 568 -17.39 0.79 26.36
CA LYS A 568 -16.56 -0.24 27.02
C LYS A 568 -16.99 -1.67 26.69
N SER A 569 -17.32 -1.90 25.43
CA SER A 569 -17.83 -3.19 24.94
C SER A 569 -16.68 -4.17 24.76
N GLN A 570 -16.66 -5.24 25.55
CA GLN A 570 -15.50 -6.13 25.72
C GLN A 570 -15.89 -7.60 25.79
N LEU A 571 -15.05 -8.44 25.17
CA LEU A 571 -14.91 -9.86 25.48
C LEU A 571 -13.52 -10.07 26.09
N ASN A 572 -13.48 -10.51 27.34
CA ASN A 572 -12.24 -10.87 28.04
C ASN A 572 -12.23 -12.38 28.31
N LEU A 573 -11.09 -13.04 28.07
CA LEU A 573 -10.89 -14.48 28.22
C LEU A 573 -9.59 -14.77 28.99
N GLY A 574 -9.58 -15.79 29.84
CA GLY A 574 -8.39 -16.24 30.59
C GLY A 574 -8.24 -15.53 31.93
N TYR A 575 -7.04 -14.99 32.20
CA TYR A 575 -6.69 -14.32 33.46
C TYR A 575 -7.06 -12.83 33.44
N LEU A 576 -8.23 -12.49 33.97
CA LEU A 576 -8.82 -11.16 33.85
C LEU A 576 -8.11 -10.15 34.78
N ILE A 577 -7.58 -9.07 34.20
CA ILE A 577 -6.94 -7.96 34.93
C ILE A 577 -7.45 -6.60 34.46
N HIS A 578 -7.24 -5.56 35.26
CA HIS A 578 -7.22 -4.19 34.74
C HIS A 578 -5.98 -3.99 33.86
N GLN A 579 -6.10 -3.22 32.77
CA GLN A 579 -4.97 -2.85 31.92
C GLN A 579 -5.18 -1.45 31.33
N THR A 580 -4.15 -0.62 31.42
CA THR A 580 -4.09 0.72 30.83
C THR A 580 -2.81 0.82 29.99
N GLY A 581 -2.95 0.85 28.66
CA GLY A 581 -1.82 0.79 27.74
C GLY A 581 -0.94 -0.45 28.01
N ASN A 582 0.35 -0.20 28.21
CA ASN A 582 1.36 -1.19 28.57
C ASN A 582 1.30 -1.68 30.04
N THR A 583 0.50 -1.05 30.91
CA THR A 583 0.49 -1.39 32.34
C THR A 583 -0.54 -2.48 32.66
N ARG A 584 -0.05 -3.64 33.13
CA ARG A 584 -0.85 -4.70 33.77
C ARG A 584 -1.21 -4.27 35.19
N GLY A 585 -2.50 -4.31 35.53
CA GLY A 585 -3.07 -3.83 36.80
C GLY A 585 -3.62 -4.96 37.67
N ALA A 586 -4.53 -4.61 38.59
CA ALA A 586 -5.09 -5.55 39.57
C ALA A 586 -5.89 -6.70 38.92
N PHE A 587 -5.78 -7.88 39.52
CA PHE A 587 -6.57 -9.08 39.17
C PHE A 587 -8.07 -8.86 39.42
N ARG A 588 -8.89 -9.35 38.48
CA ARG A 588 -10.36 -9.22 38.47
C ARG A 588 -11.07 -10.58 38.56
N GLY A 589 -10.45 -11.66 38.10
CA GLY A 589 -11.03 -13.01 38.08
C GLY A 589 -10.42 -13.90 36.99
N THR A 590 -10.90 -15.13 36.87
CA THR A 590 -10.54 -16.06 35.78
C THR A 590 -11.79 -16.54 35.04
N GLY A 591 -11.63 -16.94 33.78
CA GLY A 591 -12.72 -17.48 32.95
C GLY A 591 -13.04 -16.56 31.78
N PHE A 592 -14.29 -16.12 31.67
CA PHE A 592 -14.71 -15.16 30.64
C PHE A 592 -15.56 -14.02 31.22
N GLU A 593 -15.50 -12.85 30.60
CA GLU A 593 -16.39 -11.72 30.87
C GLU A 593 -16.87 -11.14 29.53
N LEU A 594 -18.19 -11.05 29.37
CA LEU A 594 -18.83 -10.21 28.35
C LEU A 594 -19.37 -8.95 29.05
N ARG A 595 -18.85 -7.78 28.67
CA ARG A 595 -19.18 -6.49 29.30
C ARG A 595 -19.57 -5.46 28.25
N THR A 596 -20.51 -4.58 28.61
CA THR A 596 -20.72 -3.27 27.97
C THR A 596 -21.29 -2.32 29.03
N ASP A 597 -21.05 -1.02 28.87
CA ASP A 597 -21.68 0.03 29.67
C ASP A 597 -23.01 0.51 29.03
N ALA A 598 -23.40 -0.07 27.88
CA ALA A 598 -24.65 0.18 27.16
C ALA A 598 -25.57 -1.07 27.14
N TYR A 599 -26.29 -1.31 26.04
CA TYR A 599 -27.25 -2.42 25.92
C TYR A 599 -26.58 -3.74 25.53
N GLY A 600 -26.90 -4.82 26.25
CA GLY A 600 -26.47 -6.19 25.94
C GLY A 600 -27.65 -7.10 25.56
N ALA A 601 -27.41 -8.07 24.67
CA ALA A 601 -28.38 -9.11 24.34
C ALA A 601 -27.66 -10.42 23.96
N ILE A 602 -28.12 -11.54 24.54
CA ILE A 602 -27.74 -12.90 24.11
C ILE A 602 -28.96 -13.50 23.41
N ARG A 603 -28.79 -13.99 22.18
CA ARG A 603 -29.88 -14.53 21.35
C ARG A 603 -29.42 -15.80 20.64
N ALA A 604 -30.22 -16.85 20.73
CA ALA A 604 -29.98 -18.10 20.01
C ALA A 604 -31.33 -18.62 19.48
N ASN A 605 -31.49 -18.63 18.15
CA ASN A 605 -32.78 -18.89 17.48
C ASN A 605 -33.25 -20.35 17.59
N GLN A 606 -32.36 -21.27 17.99
CA GLN A 606 -32.65 -22.70 18.17
C GLN A 606 -32.62 -23.12 19.66
N GLY A 607 -32.63 -22.15 20.58
CA GLY A 607 -32.59 -22.38 22.03
C GLY A 607 -31.25 -21.98 22.66
N LEU A 608 -31.27 -21.79 23.99
CA LEU A 608 -30.14 -21.33 24.79
C LEU A 608 -30.03 -22.17 26.06
N TYR A 609 -28.83 -22.70 26.33
CA TYR A 609 -28.52 -23.46 27.54
C TYR A 609 -27.58 -22.64 28.44
N LEU A 610 -28.04 -22.32 29.64
CA LEU A 610 -27.26 -21.65 30.69
C LEU A 610 -27.01 -22.65 31.81
N THR A 611 -25.77 -23.10 31.97
CA THR A 611 -25.43 -24.22 32.83
C THR A 611 -24.20 -23.97 33.69
N SER A 612 -24.20 -24.55 34.89
CA SER A 612 -22.99 -24.70 35.72
C SER A 612 -22.62 -26.17 35.95
N TRP A 613 -23.11 -27.08 35.11
CA TRP A 613 -22.61 -28.45 35.02
C TRP A 613 -21.24 -28.45 34.33
N GLY A 614 -20.24 -29.08 34.94
CA GLY A 614 -18.84 -28.94 34.54
C GLY A 614 -18.41 -29.92 33.44
N GLN A 615 -17.85 -29.38 32.36
CA GLN A 615 -17.13 -30.11 31.31
C GLN A 615 -15.65 -29.73 31.33
N LEU A 616 -14.83 -30.46 32.10
CA LEU A 616 -13.43 -30.12 32.30
C LEU A 616 -12.63 -30.26 30.99
N GLY A 617 -11.78 -29.28 30.70
CA GLY A 617 -10.92 -29.28 29.50
C GLY A 617 -11.68 -29.20 28.17
N ALA A 618 -12.92 -28.67 28.16
CA ALA A 618 -13.80 -28.66 26.99
C ALA A 618 -14.07 -30.08 26.42
N SER A 619 -14.18 -31.07 27.30
CA SER A 619 -14.56 -32.44 26.93
C SER A 619 -16.09 -32.61 26.89
N GLY A 620 -16.58 -33.33 25.88
CA GLY A 620 -18.01 -33.52 25.63
C GLY A 620 -18.60 -32.50 24.65
N ASP A 621 -19.90 -32.60 24.43
CA ASP A 621 -20.63 -31.75 23.48
C ASP A 621 -20.94 -30.38 24.06
N GLN A 622 -20.85 -29.34 23.21
CA GLN A 622 -21.21 -27.95 23.53
C GLN A 622 -22.65 -27.78 24.06
N LEU A 623 -23.54 -28.72 23.71
CA LEU A 623 -24.96 -28.74 24.09
C LEU A 623 -25.33 -30.05 24.83
N ASP A 624 -24.45 -30.57 25.69
CA ASP A 624 -24.77 -31.71 26.56
C ASP A 624 -25.91 -31.37 27.55
N LEU A 625 -27.13 -31.72 27.14
CA LEU A 625 -28.35 -31.55 27.91
C LEU A 625 -28.64 -32.75 28.84
N THR A 626 -27.78 -33.77 28.89
CA THR A 626 -28.02 -35.01 29.65
C THR A 626 -28.39 -34.74 31.13
N PRO A 627 -27.68 -33.86 31.88
CA PRO A 627 -28.03 -33.57 33.27
C PRO A 627 -29.37 -32.83 33.40
N ALA A 628 -29.67 -31.91 32.48
CA ALA A 628 -30.92 -31.15 32.47
C ALA A 628 -32.12 -32.04 32.14
N LYS A 629 -31.97 -32.94 31.16
CA LYS A 629 -32.97 -33.95 30.78
C LYS A 629 -33.33 -34.86 31.96
N GLN A 630 -32.34 -35.39 32.68
CA GLN A 630 -32.56 -36.23 33.87
C GLN A 630 -33.37 -35.51 34.96
N GLN A 631 -33.15 -34.20 35.14
CA GLN A 631 -33.93 -33.37 36.06
C GLN A 631 -35.38 -33.18 35.58
N LEU A 632 -35.59 -32.95 34.27
CA LEU A 632 -36.93 -32.84 33.66
C LEU A 632 -37.72 -34.15 33.76
N ASP A 633 -37.10 -35.30 33.46
CA ASP A 633 -37.70 -36.63 33.58
C ASP A 633 -38.15 -36.91 35.02
N SER A 634 -37.32 -36.55 36.00
CA SER A 634 -37.63 -36.69 37.43
C SER A 634 -38.80 -35.81 37.87
N ALA A 635 -38.83 -34.55 37.41
CA ALA A 635 -39.92 -33.61 37.68
C ALA A 635 -41.25 -34.05 37.02
N TYR A 636 -41.18 -34.61 35.81
CA TYR A 636 -42.32 -35.21 35.13
C TYR A 636 -42.89 -36.39 35.93
N GLN A 637 -42.08 -37.38 36.31
CA GLN A 637 -42.53 -38.56 37.05
C GLN A 637 -43.22 -38.21 38.38
N LEU A 638 -42.69 -37.22 39.11
CA LEU A 638 -43.30 -36.72 40.34
C LEU A 638 -44.66 -36.07 40.08
N THR A 639 -44.72 -35.15 39.11
CA THR A 639 -45.95 -34.42 38.74
C THR A 639 -47.03 -35.37 38.25
N ASP A 640 -46.66 -36.36 37.45
CA ASP A 640 -47.54 -37.41 36.92
C ASP A 640 -48.14 -38.27 38.05
N THR A 641 -47.31 -38.73 38.98
CA THR A 641 -47.72 -39.54 40.14
C THR A 641 -48.69 -38.77 41.05
N LEU A 642 -48.40 -37.49 41.33
CA LEU A 642 -49.27 -36.64 42.15
C LEU A 642 -50.59 -36.33 41.43
N SER A 643 -50.55 -36.05 40.13
CA SER A 643 -51.74 -35.83 39.30
C SER A 643 -52.66 -37.05 39.29
N GLN A 644 -52.12 -38.25 39.11
CA GLN A 644 -52.92 -39.48 39.14
C GLN A 644 -53.50 -39.74 40.53
N SER A 645 -52.75 -39.42 41.59
CA SER A 645 -53.25 -39.52 42.97
C SER A 645 -54.37 -38.51 43.27
N ALA A 646 -54.33 -37.32 42.68
CA ALA A 646 -55.40 -36.32 42.82
C ALA A 646 -56.68 -36.81 42.12
N GLN A 647 -56.58 -37.23 40.86
CA GLN A 647 -57.70 -37.79 40.09
C GLN A 647 -58.37 -38.98 40.80
N ASN A 648 -57.58 -39.91 41.34
CA ASN A 648 -58.09 -41.08 42.08
C ASN A 648 -58.87 -40.71 43.37
N HIS A 649 -58.73 -39.46 43.83
CA HIS A 649 -59.41 -38.91 45.00
C HIS A 649 -60.43 -37.81 44.64
N ASN A 650 -60.87 -37.73 43.38
CA ASN A 650 -61.79 -36.72 42.82
C ASN A 650 -61.27 -35.27 42.95
N ALA A 651 -59.95 -35.08 43.01
CA ALA A 651 -59.31 -33.77 42.92
C ALA A 651 -58.74 -33.53 41.51
N GLU A 652 -58.49 -32.27 41.19
CA GLU A 652 -58.02 -31.83 39.86
C GLU A 652 -56.66 -32.39 39.46
N ALA A 653 -56.49 -32.61 38.16
CA ALA A 653 -55.23 -33.06 37.55
C ALA A 653 -54.22 -31.92 37.38
N LEU A 654 -52.94 -32.27 37.22
CA LEU A 654 -51.87 -31.33 36.89
C LEU A 654 -51.60 -31.40 35.37
N ASP A 655 -52.42 -30.69 34.59
CA ASP A 655 -52.36 -30.72 33.12
C ASP A 655 -51.01 -30.29 32.54
N SER A 656 -50.24 -29.48 33.28
CA SER A 656 -48.89 -29.03 32.90
C SER A 656 -47.86 -30.16 32.72
N ARG A 657 -48.14 -31.39 33.18
CA ARG A 657 -47.24 -32.55 33.02
C ARG A 657 -46.86 -32.82 31.56
N THR A 658 -47.75 -32.52 30.60
CA THR A 658 -47.50 -32.72 29.17
C THR A 658 -46.40 -31.80 28.64
N HIS A 659 -46.40 -30.54 29.08
CA HIS A 659 -45.36 -29.55 28.71
C HIS A 659 -44.00 -29.88 29.34
N LEU A 660 -43.97 -30.40 30.57
CA LEU A 660 -42.71 -30.90 31.18
C LEU A 660 -42.13 -32.07 30.37
N LYS A 661 -42.98 -33.01 29.92
CA LYS A 661 -42.55 -34.14 29.09
C LYS A 661 -41.98 -33.68 27.74
N GLN A 662 -42.65 -32.75 27.06
CA GLN A 662 -42.19 -32.20 25.79
C GLN A 662 -40.81 -31.53 25.93
N ALA A 663 -40.57 -30.78 27.01
CA ALA A 663 -39.26 -30.17 27.27
C ALA A 663 -38.13 -31.19 27.43
N GLY A 664 -38.41 -32.38 27.99
CA GLY A 664 -37.46 -33.49 28.07
C GLY A 664 -37.23 -34.18 26.72
N GLU A 665 -38.29 -34.38 25.94
CA GLU A 665 -38.23 -34.98 24.59
C GLU A 665 -37.54 -34.07 23.57
N ASP A 666 -37.69 -32.75 23.71
CA ASP A 666 -37.04 -31.76 22.85
C ASP A 666 -35.56 -31.54 23.19
N ALA A 667 -35.13 -31.86 24.41
CA ALA A 667 -33.73 -31.81 24.85
C ALA A 667 -32.91 -33.06 24.44
N ASP A 668 -33.53 -33.99 23.69
CA ASP A 668 -32.97 -35.30 23.34
C ASP A 668 -32.88 -35.47 21.81
N ASP A 669 -32.01 -34.71 21.15
CA ASP A 669 -31.85 -34.74 19.69
C ASP A 669 -30.42 -34.40 19.25
N THR A 670 -30.05 -34.82 18.04
CA THR A 670 -28.73 -34.54 17.45
C THR A 670 -28.84 -33.82 16.11
N TYR A 671 -27.76 -33.18 15.70
CA TYR A 671 -27.58 -32.65 14.36
C TYR A 671 -26.17 -32.93 13.85
N GLY A 672 -26.04 -33.13 12.54
CA GLY A 672 -24.76 -33.44 11.92
C GLY A 672 -24.93 -34.32 10.69
N ASN A 673 -23.81 -34.81 10.16
CA ASN A 673 -23.75 -35.68 9.00
C ASN A 673 -22.95 -36.95 9.32
N SER A 674 -23.64 -37.95 9.87
CA SER A 674 -23.13 -39.30 10.12
C SER A 674 -22.98 -40.14 8.84
N GLU A 675 -22.32 -39.59 7.82
CA GLU A 675 -21.75 -40.42 6.75
C GLU A 675 -20.59 -41.25 7.30
N GLN A 676 -20.92 -42.38 7.92
CA GLN A 676 -19.98 -43.47 8.16
C GLN A 676 -19.46 -43.94 6.80
N LEU A 677 -18.18 -43.67 6.53
CA LEU A 677 -17.45 -44.23 5.39
C LEU A 677 -17.34 -45.75 5.55
N ALA A 678 -18.30 -46.48 4.98
CA ALA A 678 -18.11 -47.88 4.65
C ALA A 678 -17.07 -47.98 3.51
N ASP A 679 -15.84 -48.39 3.86
CA ASP A 679 -14.73 -48.80 2.98
C ASP A 679 -14.76 -48.28 1.53
N ALA A 680 -14.42 -47.00 1.31
CA ALA A 680 -14.31 -46.42 -0.03
C ALA A 680 -13.12 -45.46 -0.21
N LYS A 681 -11.98 -46.03 -0.64
CA LYS A 681 -10.87 -45.46 -1.43
C LYS A 681 -10.62 -43.94 -1.38
N GLN A 682 -9.46 -43.56 -0.83
CA GLN A 682 -8.89 -42.20 -0.81
C GLN A 682 -8.34 -41.70 -2.17
N ASP A 683 -8.97 -42.05 -3.30
CA ASP A 683 -8.51 -41.64 -4.64
C ASP A 683 -9.46 -40.60 -5.27
N ASN A 684 -9.48 -39.36 -4.73
CA ASN A 684 -9.88 -38.15 -5.46
C ASN A 684 -9.63 -36.86 -4.64
N ALA A 685 -8.50 -36.20 -4.87
CA ALA A 685 -8.12 -34.93 -4.24
C ALA A 685 -8.90 -33.72 -4.82
N ARG A 686 -10.23 -33.69 -4.66
CA ARG A 686 -11.10 -32.52 -4.89
C ARG A 686 -11.97 -32.13 -3.68
N GLY A 687 -11.84 -32.86 -2.57
CA GLY A 687 -12.55 -32.61 -1.32
C GLY A 687 -11.65 -32.84 -0.12
N ALA A 688 -10.48 -32.16 -0.09
CA ALA A 688 -9.55 -32.22 1.03
C ALA A 688 -10.06 -31.41 2.23
N THR A 689 -11.18 -31.85 2.81
CA THR A 689 -11.45 -31.62 4.23
C THR A 689 -10.53 -32.56 5.00
N ASP A 690 -9.43 -32.04 5.52
CA ASP A 690 -8.67 -32.71 6.57
C ASP A 690 -9.64 -33.14 7.67
N SER A 691 -9.56 -34.39 8.15
CA SER A 691 -10.76 -35.20 8.49
C SER A 691 -11.51 -34.82 9.78
N GLY A 692 -11.28 -33.64 10.35
CA GLY A 692 -12.08 -33.05 11.43
C GLY A 692 -13.39 -32.43 10.94
N GLY A 693 -14.32 -32.19 11.88
CA GLY A 693 -15.59 -31.50 11.60
C GLY A 693 -16.72 -32.35 11.01
N ARG A 694 -16.60 -33.69 11.00
CA ARG A 694 -17.68 -34.62 10.71
C ARG A 694 -18.11 -35.35 11.98
N GLY A 695 -19.41 -35.51 12.18
CA GLY A 695 -20.00 -36.13 13.36
C GLY A 695 -21.44 -35.67 13.59
N GLU A 696 -22.04 -36.17 14.67
CA GLU A 696 -23.28 -35.64 15.24
C GLU A 696 -22.97 -34.99 16.59
N ALA A 697 -23.68 -33.90 16.90
CA ALA A 697 -23.63 -33.22 18.19
C ALA A 697 -25.05 -32.95 18.70
N ALA A 698 -25.22 -32.82 20.01
CA ALA A 698 -26.52 -32.53 20.62
C ALA A 698 -27.15 -31.19 20.15
N ARG A 699 -28.49 -31.14 20.03
CA ARG A 699 -29.29 -29.92 19.84
C ARG A 699 -30.63 -30.00 20.57
N MET A 700 -31.36 -28.89 20.56
CA MET A 700 -32.78 -28.84 20.97
C MET A 700 -33.69 -28.96 19.73
N LYS A 701 -34.81 -29.68 19.84
CA LYS A 701 -35.85 -29.77 18.78
C LYS A 701 -36.66 -28.47 18.64
N ALA A 702 -36.83 -27.74 19.73
CA ALA A 702 -37.55 -26.48 19.83
C ALA A 702 -36.73 -25.43 20.60
N PRO A 703 -36.97 -24.12 20.43
CA PRO A 703 -36.12 -23.06 20.97
C PRO A 703 -36.36 -22.82 22.48
N TRP A 704 -35.89 -23.75 23.31
CA TRP A 704 -35.99 -23.66 24.77
C TRP A 704 -34.92 -22.75 25.38
N LEU A 705 -35.25 -22.09 26.50
CA LEU A 705 -34.27 -21.52 27.42
C LEU A 705 -34.12 -22.48 28.61
N HIS A 706 -33.09 -23.31 28.59
CA HIS A 706 -32.78 -24.20 29.72
C HIS A 706 -31.79 -23.51 30.66
N MET A 707 -32.17 -23.42 31.93
CA MET A 707 -31.28 -23.01 33.03
C MET A 707 -31.11 -24.20 33.95
N ALA A 708 -29.89 -24.71 34.12
CA ALA A 708 -29.62 -25.89 34.94
C ALA A 708 -28.38 -25.71 35.83
N SER A 709 -28.44 -26.18 37.07
CA SER A 709 -27.31 -26.17 37.99
C SER A 709 -27.37 -27.39 38.91
N PRO A 710 -26.23 -28.03 39.26
CA PRO A 710 -26.17 -29.05 40.30
C PRO A 710 -26.35 -28.49 41.72
N ALA A 711 -26.19 -27.18 41.93
CA ALA A 711 -26.24 -26.55 43.26
C ALA A 711 -27.52 -25.74 43.51
N GLY A 712 -27.98 -24.96 42.52
CA GLY A 712 -29.21 -24.18 42.63
C GLY A 712 -29.28 -23.00 41.66
N ILE A 713 -30.46 -22.41 41.53
CA ILE A 713 -30.73 -21.22 40.70
C ILE A 713 -31.41 -20.18 41.59
N THR A 714 -30.88 -18.95 41.60
CA THR A 714 -31.39 -17.85 42.42
C THR A 714 -31.84 -16.70 41.53
N LEU A 715 -33.03 -16.17 41.79
CA LEU A 715 -33.55 -14.94 41.20
C LEU A 715 -33.77 -13.92 42.34
N SER A 716 -33.15 -12.74 42.24
CA SER A 716 -33.27 -11.69 43.26
C SER A 716 -33.33 -10.30 42.62
N THR A 717 -34.11 -9.42 43.25
CA THR A 717 -34.29 -8.03 42.85
C THR A 717 -34.74 -7.22 44.07
N PRO A 718 -34.33 -5.95 44.23
CA PRO A 718 -34.82 -5.09 45.30
C PRO A 718 -36.26 -4.59 45.08
N GLU A 719 -36.79 -4.71 43.85
CA GLU A 719 -38.13 -4.27 43.49
C GLU A 719 -39.08 -5.45 43.20
N SER A 720 -39.38 -5.74 41.93
CA SER A 720 -40.38 -6.73 41.54
C SER A 720 -39.83 -7.83 40.63
N THR A 721 -40.21 -9.08 40.93
CA THR A 721 -40.09 -10.22 40.01
C THR A 721 -41.46 -10.48 39.40
N HIS A 722 -41.54 -10.55 38.07
CA HIS A 722 -42.77 -10.88 37.35
C HIS A 722 -42.65 -12.22 36.65
N LEU A 723 -43.61 -13.12 36.89
CA LEU A 723 -43.78 -14.38 36.16
C LEU A 723 -45.14 -14.33 35.47
N ALA A 724 -45.14 -14.25 34.15
CA ALA A 724 -46.35 -14.23 33.33
C ALA A 724 -46.22 -15.29 32.22
N GLN A 725 -47.30 -16.01 31.93
CA GLN A 725 -47.34 -17.10 30.96
C GLN A 725 -48.65 -17.06 30.18
N GLY A 726 -48.61 -17.47 28.91
CA GLY A 726 -49.79 -17.51 28.04
C GLY A 726 -50.64 -18.77 28.15
N HIS A 727 -50.13 -19.85 28.77
CA HIS A 727 -50.81 -21.15 28.90
C HIS A 727 -50.78 -21.65 30.35
N SER A 728 -49.66 -22.23 30.82
CA SER A 728 -49.55 -22.82 32.17
C SER A 728 -48.24 -22.45 32.86
N LEU A 729 -48.30 -22.11 34.15
CA LEU A 729 -47.14 -22.07 35.04
C LEU A 729 -47.15 -23.34 35.91
N SER A 730 -46.04 -24.09 35.89
CA SER A 730 -45.87 -25.29 36.72
C SER A 730 -44.72 -25.09 37.70
N VAL A 731 -44.91 -25.46 38.96
CA VAL A 731 -43.88 -25.43 40.01
C VAL A 731 -43.88 -26.79 40.71
N SER A 732 -42.82 -27.56 40.52
CA SER A 732 -42.63 -28.90 41.09
C SER A 732 -41.33 -28.94 41.89
N SER A 733 -41.40 -29.43 43.13
CA SER A 733 -40.24 -29.68 44.00
C SER A 733 -40.30 -31.13 44.47
N GLY A 734 -39.16 -31.83 44.50
CA GLY A 734 -39.07 -33.20 45.04
C GLY A 734 -39.27 -33.26 46.56
N GLU A 735 -39.12 -32.12 47.24
CA GLU A 735 -39.29 -31.97 48.68
C GLU A 735 -40.30 -30.83 48.94
N ASP A 736 -39.84 -29.69 49.45
CA ASP A 736 -40.72 -28.59 49.88
C ASP A 736 -40.89 -27.50 48.81
N VAL A 737 -42.04 -26.79 48.88
CA VAL A 737 -42.25 -25.47 48.26
C VAL A 737 -42.60 -24.48 49.37
N ASN A 738 -41.71 -23.52 49.62
CA ASN A 738 -41.85 -22.54 50.69
C ASN A 738 -42.26 -21.17 50.13
N VAL A 739 -43.40 -20.63 50.60
CA VAL A 739 -43.89 -19.29 50.22
C VAL A 739 -44.02 -18.44 51.48
N ALA A 740 -43.26 -17.35 51.55
CA ALA A 740 -43.28 -16.41 52.66
C ALA A 740 -43.46 -14.98 52.15
N THR A 741 -44.40 -14.23 52.75
CA THR A 741 -44.70 -12.84 52.36
C THR A 741 -44.72 -11.92 53.58
N GLY A 742 -44.05 -10.77 53.52
CA GLY A 742 -43.96 -9.84 54.66
C GLY A 742 -45.17 -8.93 54.90
N LYS A 743 -46.15 -8.88 53.98
CA LYS A 743 -47.36 -8.06 54.09
C LYS A 743 -48.64 -8.84 53.81
N SER A 744 -48.77 -9.37 52.59
CA SER A 744 -49.98 -10.07 52.15
C SER A 744 -49.65 -11.06 51.04
N LEU A 745 -50.31 -12.21 51.07
CA LEU A 745 -50.40 -13.14 49.95
C LEU A 745 -51.83 -13.03 49.41
N VAL A 746 -51.99 -12.65 48.15
CA VAL A 746 -53.29 -12.49 47.49
C VAL A 746 -53.31 -13.39 46.27
N ALA A 747 -54.34 -14.23 46.18
CA ALA A 747 -54.61 -15.07 45.02
C ALA A 747 -56.03 -14.74 44.51
N SER A 748 -56.15 -14.53 43.21
CA SER A 748 -57.43 -14.22 42.55
C SER A 748 -57.52 -15.09 41.30
N ILE A 749 -58.59 -15.87 41.20
CA ILE A 749 -58.70 -17.02 40.30
C ILE A 749 -60.08 -16.95 39.65
N SER A 750 -60.13 -17.06 38.32
CA SER A 750 -61.37 -16.89 37.54
C SER A 750 -62.24 -18.15 37.45
N GLU A 751 -61.65 -19.34 37.61
CA GLU A 751 -62.35 -20.62 37.44
C GLU A 751 -62.36 -21.44 38.74
N LYS A 752 -61.20 -21.97 39.18
CA LYS A 752 -61.15 -22.92 40.31
C LYS A 752 -59.85 -22.85 41.11
N LEU A 753 -59.98 -22.90 42.43
CA LEU A 753 -58.88 -23.18 43.36
C LEU A 753 -58.98 -24.65 43.81
N SER A 754 -58.00 -25.47 43.45
CA SER A 754 -57.90 -26.86 43.89
C SER A 754 -56.68 -27.03 44.81
N LEU A 755 -56.89 -27.61 46.00
CA LEU A 755 -55.84 -27.93 46.95
C LEU A 755 -55.95 -29.41 47.36
N PHE A 756 -54.93 -30.20 47.02
CA PHE A 756 -54.88 -31.63 47.31
C PHE A 756 -53.66 -31.99 48.15
N VAL A 757 -53.85 -32.78 49.21
CA VAL A 757 -52.77 -33.31 50.05
C VAL A 757 -52.96 -34.82 50.24
N GLN A 758 -52.05 -35.62 49.70
CA GLN A 758 -52.17 -37.08 49.68
C GLN A 758 -52.10 -37.75 51.08
N LYS A 759 -51.31 -37.20 52.02
CA LYS A 759 -50.95 -37.90 53.28
C LYS A 759 -51.28 -37.12 54.57
N ALA A 760 -50.74 -35.90 54.73
CA ALA A 760 -50.72 -35.22 56.03
C ALA A 760 -51.92 -34.30 56.34
N GLY A 761 -52.82 -34.09 55.37
CA GLY A 761 -53.97 -33.18 55.49
C GLY A 761 -53.63 -31.69 55.33
N ILE A 762 -54.68 -30.86 55.26
CA ILE A 762 -54.59 -29.40 55.15
C ILE A 762 -54.74 -28.78 56.54
N LYS A 763 -54.00 -27.69 56.81
CA LYS A 763 -54.13 -26.89 58.04
C LYS A 763 -54.20 -25.41 57.69
N LEU A 764 -55.17 -24.70 58.26
CA LEU A 764 -55.36 -23.25 58.11
C LEU A 764 -55.40 -22.62 59.50
N PHE A 765 -54.54 -21.62 59.74
CA PHE A 765 -54.43 -20.94 61.04
C PHE A 765 -54.35 -19.43 60.85
N ALA A 766 -55.13 -18.68 61.64
CA ALA A 766 -54.94 -17.24 61.83
C ALA A 766 -54.52 -16.99 63.28
N ALA A 767 -53.35 -16.38 63.50
CA ALA A 767 -52.86 -16.09 64.85
C ALA A 767 -53.64 -14.94 65.53
N ARG A 768 -54.18 -14.01 64.72
CA ARG A 768 -55.11 -12.94 65.08
C ARG A 768 -55.99 -12.62 63.86
N GLY A 769 -57.22 -12.18 64.09
CA GLY A 769 -58.21 -11.93 63.03
C GLY A 769 -59.02 -13.18 62.65
N LYS A 770 -60.02 -13.00 61.78
CA LYS A 770 -60.93 -14.09 61.35
C LYS A 770 -60.30 -14.93 60.23
N VAL A 771 -60.59 -16.23 60.24
CA VAL A 771 -60.61 -17.05 59.02
C VAL A 771 -62.02 -16.95 58.46
N ASP A 772 -62.15 -16.54 57.20
CA ASP A 772 -63.44 -16.34 56.54
C ASP A 772 -63.52 -17.22 55.28
N ILE A 773 -64.62 -17.95 55.12
CA ILE A 773 -64.84 -18.88 54.02
C ILE A 773 -66.29 -18.73 53.59
N GLN A 774 -66.51 -18.31 52.34
CA GLN A 774 -67.81 -17.93 51.81
C GLN A 774 -67.95 -18.43 50.36
N ALA A 775 -69.11 -19.00 50.05
CA ALA A 775 -69.60 -19.16 48.69
C ALA A 775 -70.73 -18.13 48.48
N GLN A 776 -70.67 -17.32 47.42
CA GLN A 776 -71.58 -16.19 47.22
C GLN A 776 -72.78 -16.52 46.32
N SER A 777 -72.61 -17.42 45.35
CA SER A 777 -73.63 -17.79 44.35
C SER A 777 -74.07 -19.26 44.42
N ASP A 778 -73.33 -20.12 45.12
CA ASP A 778 -73.57 -21.57 45.20
C ASP A 778 -73.28 -22.09 46.63
N ASN A 779 -73.39 -23.40 46.83
CA ASN A 779 -73.30 -24.07 48.11
C ASN A 779 -71.87 -24.13 48.67
N LEU A 780 -71.74 -23.94 49.99
CA LEU A 780 -70.55 -24.32 50.74
C LEU A 780 -70.75 -25.73 51.32
N GLU A 781 -70.00 -26.72 50.82
CA GLU A 781 -70.05 -28.10 51.33
C GLU A 781 -68.82 -28.42 52.21
N ALA A 782 -69.05 -29.12 53.33
CA ALA A 782 -68.00 -29.65 54.20
C ALA A 782 -68.33 -31.11 54.60
N THR A 783 -67.68 -32.07 53.94
CA THR A 783 -67.99 -33.51 54.07
C THR A 783 -66.80 -34.29 54.62
N ALA A 784 -67.04 -35.15 55.61
CA ALA A 784 -66.03 -36.01 56.25
C ALA A 784 -66.49 -37.47 56.31
N ARG A 785 -65.56 -38.42 56.07
CA ARG A 785 -65.85 -39.87 56.16
C ARG A 785 -66.00 -40.39 57.60
N ARG A 786 -65.48 -39.65 58.57
CA ARG A 786 -65.59 -39.92 60.01
C ARG A 786 -66.36 -38.77 60.66
N ASP A 787 -65.77 -38.11 61.64
CA ASP A 787 -66.41 -37.05 62.40
C ASP A 787 -66.18 -35.68 61.74
N LEU A 788 -67.25 -34.87 61.66
CA LEU A 788 -67.15 -33.44 61.37
C LEU A 788 -67.28 -32.68 62.70
N GLY A 789 -66.22 -32.00 63.10
CA GLY A 789 -66.18 -31.22 64.34
C GLY A 789 -66.34 -29.72 64.09
N VAL A 790 -67.35 -29.10 64.69
CA VAL A 790 -67.51 -27.64 64.78
C VAL A 790 -67.61 -27.29 66.26
N THR A 791 -66.65 -26.52 66.76
CA THR A 791 -66.51 -26.22 68.20
C THR A 791 -66.15 -24.75 68.38
N SER A 792 -66.90 -24.06 69.25
CA SER A 792 -66.50 -22.79 69.84
C SER A 792 -66.15 -23.04 71.31
N THR A 793 -65.01 -22.53 71.77
CA THR A 793 -64.45 -22.86 73.10
C THR A 793 -64.84 -21.88 74.20
N GLU A 794 -65.20 -20.64 73.83
CA GLU A 794 -65.46 -19.54 74.78
C GLU A 794 -66.89 -18.98 74.66
N ASP A 795 -67.36 -18.72 73.43
CA ASP A 795 -68.69 -18.14 73.17
C ASP A 795 -69.69 -19.18 72.59
N LYS A 796 -70.02 -19.08 71.30
CA LYS A 796 -71.15 -19.79 70.67
C LYS A 796 -70.84 -20.28 69.26
N ILE A 797 -71.70 -21.15 68.77
CA ILE A 797 -71.80 -21.56 67.36
C ILE A 797 -73.16 -21.06 66.87
N ASP A 798 -73.17 -20.17 65.88
CA ASP A 798 -74.40 -19.71 65.23
C ASP A 798 -74.67 -20.55 63.97
N LEU A 799 -75.88 -21.10 63.87
CA LEU A 799 -76.41 -21.71 62.64
C LEU A 799 -77.72 -21.00 62.29
N ALA A 800 -77.75 -20.32 61.15
CA ALA A 800 -78.90 -19.55 60.68
C ALA A 800 -79.12 -19.80 59.18
N ALA A 801 -80.39 -19.94 58.77
CA ALA A 801 -80.76 -20.09 57.37
C ALA A 801 -82.14 -19.46 57.12
N ALA A 802 -82.30 -18.77 55.99
CA ALA A 802 -83.55 -18.05 55.67
C ALA A 802 -84.76 -18.96 55.40
N LYS A 803 -84.52 -20.24 55.03
CA LYS A 803 -85.58 -21.19 54.67
C LYS A 803 -85.71 -22.35 55.66
N GLU A 804 -84.60 -23.05 55.93
CA GLU A 804 -84.62 -24.33 56.64
C GLU A 804 -83.24 -24.65 57.24
N ILE A 805 -83.21 -25.13 58.49
CA ILE A 805 -82.07 -25.83 59.09
C ILE A 805 -82.52 -27.27 59.35
N LEU A 806 -81.75 -28.25 58.89
CA LEU A 806 -82.06 -29.67 59.05
C LEU A 806 -80.82 -30.41 59.55
N LEU A 807 -80.94 -31.03 60.73
CA LEU A 807 -79.91 -31.89 61.33
C LEU A 807 -80.45 -33.32 61.34
N VAL A 808 -79.77 -34.27 60.70
CA VAL A 808 -80.23 -35.66 60.53
C VAL A 808 -79.19 -36.65 61.04
N SER A 809 -79.61 -37.70 61.74
CA SER A 809 -78.75 -38.83 62.10
C SER A 809 -79.59 -40.11 62.28
N GLY A 810 -79.22 -41.19 61.58
CA GLY A 810 -79.85 -42.51 61.74
C GLY A 810 -81.37 -42.56 61.50
N GLY A 811 -81.93 -41.63 60.72
CA GLY A 811 -83.37 -41.47 60.50
C GLY A 811 -84.10 -40.60 61.52
N ALA A 812 -83.45 -40.17 62.59
CA ALA A 812 -83.93 -39.10 63.46
C ALA A 812 -83.49 -37.72 62.92
N TYR A 813 -84.29 -36.68 63.16
CA TYR A 813 -83.95 -35.32 62.76
C TYR A 813 -84.46 -34.24 63.70
N VAL A 814 -83.77 -33.10 63.65
CA VAL A 814 -84.24 -31.80 64.14
C VAL A 814 -84.36 -30.89 62.94
N ARG A 815 -85.56 -30.36 62.67
CA ARG A 815 -85.83 -29.48 61.55
C ARG A 815 -86.39 -28.16 62.05
N ILE A 816 -85.86 -27.05 61.57
CA ILE A 816 -86.31 -25.70 61.87
C ILE A 816 -86.73 -25.04 60.55
N LYS A 817 -88.02 -24.75 60.39
CA LYS A 817 -88.59 -24.22 59.13
C LYS A 817 -89.81 -23.34 59.38
N GLY A 818 -89.84 -22.15 58.78
CA GLY A 818 -90.97 -21.22 58.88
C GLY A 818 -91.34 -20.84 60.32
N GLY A 819 -90.35 -20.77 61.23
CA GLY A 819 -90.54 -20.53 62.66
C GLY A 819 -90.90 -21.76 63.51
N ASN A 820 -91.18 -22.91 62.90
CA ASN A 820 -91.51 -24.15 63.62
C ASN A 820 -90.28 -25.02 63.85
N ILE A 821 -90.28 -25.78 64.96
CA ILE A 821 -89.28 -26.81 65.28
C ILE A 821 -89.96 -28.18 65.25
N GLU A 822 -89.58 -29.03 64.30
CA GLU A 822 -90.00 -30.43 64.22
C GLU A 822 -88.90 -31.32 64.82
N LEU A 823 -89.27 -32.12 65.83
CA LEU A 823 -88.40 -33.09 66.51
C LEU A 823 -88.96 -34.49 66.29
N HIS A 824 -88.29 -35.28 65.43
CA HIS A 824 -88.78 -36.60 65.03
C HIS A 824 -87.68 -37.65 65.14
N ALA A 825 -88.03 -38.84 65.64
CA ALA A 825 -87.13 -39.98 65.72
C ALA A 825 -87.92 -41.28 65.48
N PRO A 826 -87.35 -42.28 64.78
CA PRO A 826 -87.96 -43.62 64.66
C PRO A 826 -88.08 -44.36 66.00
N GLY A 827 -87.33 -43.91 67.02
CA GLY A 827 -87.35 -44.42 68.38
C GLY A 827 -87.70 -43.35 69.41
N LYS A 828 -87.27 -43.54 70.66
CA LYS A 828 -87.68 -42.71 71.80
C LYS A 828 -86.92 -41.38 71.89
N VAL A 829 -87.60 -40.27 71.57
CA VAL A 829 -87.12 -38.91 71.92
C VAL A 829 -87.08 -38.77 73.45
N THR A 830 -85.90 -38.54 74.02
CA THR A 830 -85.69 -38.51 75.47
C THR A 830 -85.20 -37.15 75.95
N VAL A 831 -86.11 -36.30 76.41
CA VAL A 831 -85.81 -34.97 76.97
C VAL A 831 -85.67 -35.06 78.50
N LYS A 832 -84.46 -34.85 79.04
CA LYS A 832 -84.17 -34.87 80.48
C LYS A 832 -83.92 -33.45 81.02
N GLY A 833 -84.54 -33.11 82.14
CA GLY A 833 -84.40 -31.82 82.83
C GLY A 833 -85.29 -31.78 84.07
N ALA A 834 -84.89 -31.00 85.09
CA ALA A 834 -85.58 -30.94 86.39
C ALA A 834 -86.94 -30.23 86.33
N THR A 835 -87.12 -29.34 85.36
CA THR A 835 -88.38 -28.63 85.11
C THR A 835 -88.52 -28.42 83.60
N LYS A 836 -89.74 -28.52 83.06
CA LYS A 836 -90.03 -28.33 81.63
C LYS A 836 -91.13 -27.30 81.51
N ASN A 837 -90.78 -26.10 81.08
CA ASN A 837 -91.68 -24.96 81.04
C ASN A 837 -91.77 -24.44 79.59
N PHE A 838 -92.95 -24.53 78.98
CA PHE A 838 -93.20 -24.06 77.63
C PHE A 838 -93.92 -22.71 77.72
N GLY A 839 -93.13 -21.62 77.71
CA GLY A 839 -93.66 -20.27 77.68
C GLY A 839 -94.34 -19.90 76.35
N GLY A 840 -94.99 -18.75 76.32
CA GLY A 840 -95.56 -18.19 75.09
C GLY A 840 -94.51 -17.90 74.00
N PRO A 841 -94.93 -17.64 72.75
CA PRO A 841 -94.02 -17.50 71.62
C PRO A 841 -93.03 -16.34 71.82
N ALA A 842 -91.75 -16.63 71.59
CA ALA A 842 -90.68 -15.65 71.53
C ALA A 842 -89.94 -15.81 70.20
N SER A 843 -89.69 -14.70 69.50
CA SER A 843 -89.00 -14.66 68.21
C SER A 843 -87.60 -14.09 68.37
N LEU A 844 -86.59 -14.79 67.86
CA LEU A 844 -85.24 -14.26 67.67
C LEU A 844 -85.01 -14.05 66.17
N ASN A 845 -85.02 -12.80 65.72
CA ASN A 845 -84.65 -12.46 64.35
C ASN A 845 -83.12 -12.35 64.28
N ALA A 846 -82.47 -13.41 63.80
CA ALA A 846 -81.07 -13.33 63.39
C ALA A 846 -81.01 -12.80 61.96
N THR A 847 -80.40 -11.64 61.75
CA THR A 847 -80.09 -11.15 60.40
C THR A 847 -79.00 -12.06 59.81
N PRO A 848 -79.24 -12.79 58.70
CA PRO A 848 -78.16 -13.48 58.02
C PRO A 848 -77.15 -12.43 57.51
N PRO A 849 -75.85 -12.76 57.43
CA PRO A 849 -74.85 -11.81 56.93
C PRO A 849 -75.22 -11.37 55.50
N GLU A 850 -75.20 -10.06 55.26
CA GLU A 850 -75.41 -9.50 53.93
C GLU A 850 -74.29 -9.98 53.00
N LEU A 851 -74.65 -10.75 51.98
CA LEU A 851 -73.78 -11.02 50.84
C LEU A 851 -73.71 -9.73 50.01
N PRO A 852 -72.54 -9.37 49.44
CA PRO A 852 -72.46 -8.22 48.55
C PRO A 852 -73.38 -8.41 47.34
N GLU A 853 -74.28 -7.46 47.10
CA GLU A 853 -75.06 -7.40 45.85
C GLU A 853 -74.13 -7.05 44.69
N GLY A 854 -73.64 -8.07 44.00
CA GLY A 854 -72.94 -7.89 42.73
C GLY A 854 -73.92 -7.48 41.64
N GLU A 855 -73.77 -6.28 41.08
CA GLU A 855 -74.39 -5.98 39.79
C GLU A 855 -73.87 -6.95 38.73
N ASP A 856 -74.78 -7.57 37.99
CA ASP A 856 -74.50 -8.54 36.93
C ASP A 856 -73.93 -7.85 35.67
N VAL A 857 -72.75 -7.22 35.79
CA VAL A 857 -72.04 -6.56 34.68
C VAL A 857 -71.13 -7.57 33.96
N LEU A 858 -71.71 -8.72 33.60
CA LEU A 858 -71.07 -9.79 32.83
C LEU A 858 -71.60 -9.90 31.39
N CYS A 859 -71.95 -8.78 30.74
CA CYS A 859 -71.86 -8.61 29.27
C CYS A 859 -72.13 -7.16 28.81
N ALA A 860 -71.08 -6.37 28.59
CA ALA A 860 -71.17 -5.07 27.90
C ALA A 860 -70.02 -4.81 26.90
N SER A 861 -69.36 -5.86 26.39
CA SER A 861 -68.25 -5.76 25.43
C SER A 861 -68.40 -6.64 24.17
N LYS A 862 -69.63 -7.06 23.85
CA LYS A 862 -69.99 -7.71 22.56
C LYS A 862 -71.28 -7.17 21.93
N SER A 863 -71.47 -5.85 21.96
CA SER A 863 -72.55 -5.16 21.25
C SER A 863 -72.14 -3.79 20.67
N GLN A 864 -70.88 -3.65 20.24
CA GLN A 864 -70.43 -2.51 19.43
C GLN A 864 -69.30 -2.92 18.45
N ALA A 865 -69.64 -3.80 17.51
CA ALA A 865 -68.90 -3.98 16.28
C ALA A 865 -69.90 -3.93 15.10
N ALA A 866 -69.58 -3.11 14.09
CA ALA A 866 -70.30 -2.94 12.82
C ALA A 866 -71.68 -2.23 12.84
N ALA A 867 -71.68 -0.91 13.08
CA ALA A 867 -72.39 0.09 12.27
C ALA A 867 -71.87 1.50 12.63
N GLY A 868 -71.48 2.39 11.71
CA GLY A 868 -71.35 2.31 10.25
C GLY A 868 -71.44 3.72 9.62
N SER A 869 -70.57 4.03 8.65
CA SER A 869 -70.36 5.36 8.00
C SER A 869 -69.76 6.47 8.90
N GLY A 870 -68.78 7.27 8.48
CA GLY A 870 -67.91 7.37 7.29
C GLY A 870 -66.85 8.47 7.59
N ASP A 871 -65.74 8.73 6.89
CA ASP A 871 -65.05 8.28 5.65
C ASP A 871 -63.53 8.33 5.96
N GLY A 872 -62.54 7.76 5.26
CA GLY A 872 -62.34 7.08 3.96
C GLY A 872 -60.79 7.06 3.72
N SER A 873 -60.14 6.52 2.68
CA SER A 873 -60.44 5.66 1.51
C SER A 873 -59.14 5.57 0.66
N VAL A 874 -58.74 4.55 -0.12
CA VAL A 874 -59.19 3.16 -0.42
C VAL A 874 -58.06 2.47 -1.23
N GLU A 875 -57.81 1.15 -1.04
CA GLU A 875 -57.00 0.22 -1.90
C GLU A 875 -55.49 0.52 -2.12
N SER A 876 -54.60 -0.46 -2.35
CA SER A 876 -54.76 -1.89 -2.72
C SER A 876 -53.93 -2.86 -1.87
#